data_AF-M0NZ35-F1
#
_entry.id   AF-M0NZ35-F1
#
_cell.length_a   1.000
_cell.length_b   1.000
_cell.length_c   1.000
_cell.angle_alpha   90.00
_cell.angle_beta   90.00
_cell.angle_gamma   90.00
#
_symmetry.space_group_name_H-M   'P 1'
#
loop_
_entity.id
_entity.type
_entity.pdbx_description
1 polymer ?
#
loop_
_entity_poly.entity_id
_entity_poly.type
_entity_poly.pdbx_seq_one_letter_code
_entity_poly.pdbx_strand_id
1 'polypeptide(L)'
;MGSTEEVMLIMAPIAGTLVAIPTYFIARRFVDRFAALAAVIVLALLSGTFFSYSLVGFPDHSAAEVLFQSLAVLAFLVAFAVADREAPVWELVIDRDWTALKRPAAYAAAAGVALGLYMWTWQPGVLMVGFTGVFLAVKITSDVSHGTSPEPTVFVGAIAMAVSGLMQVIPLNQFAFSPTGYSLLQIVLPLGVAVGSVFLAWLARQWESRDLDTASYPPAVGGLILASAGVVWLAIPSLWSTLVSNLLNFVGFSASASFQTIGEGQPPLQEAAFSDFVLSQYGLAFFLALAAVLYIVARPLYRSDDTNHTLYIPAALAVVGSVYAVPQLYDAIGGVVGVSWQVVGLVIAAAFLVGTTFLVEYDTEELYFVVWAAFIGSAAFTQTRFNYYLAVIVAVGTAYFLQVSFDALDLSSLDALRNVEGWQVLTIAAVLAILIVPLVGVATPVWTAGNSTQPGSVTEWDEGLQWMNDETPTPGELEGADNPMELYGTYERPADGDFDYPEGAYGVQSWWDYGHWITTRAERIPNANPFQQNAGAAADYLLAPSEAESTEVLASQSDEGANTRYVMVDWQMASPNSKFNAPVTFYSGNETVQDFNERLYQQTEQGGFQPVLQTRTQRYHESQMIRLYQHYGSAVDPEPVVVDWESQTAQTSDGGQVEIGVVSGDGGAIQQFDNMSAARSYVEEDGSAQVGGVMGLPSERVEALEHHRLVHATQSPGQSPYAQQAAVLAQRFGVDLQSVFGETLFGAYQDNFVKTFERVPGGTIEGSGATPGEEVEATVEMEKPTGQTFEYTQYAEADENGNFELTVPYSTTGYDEFGPENGYTNTSVRATGPYNVTTEQTTDDDLYTTQRVGQVEVTEGQVVGEDDAAATVELEEEVVDCPSGDPECPVDQSDDGGNNDGNTTNETASVAAGDSVTSESIGLDSASA
;
A
#
# COMPACT_ATOMS: atom_id res chain seq x y z
N MET A 1 13.80 -29.32 0.15
CA MET A 1 14.95 -28.41 -0.03
C MET A 1 15.47 -28.53 -1.46
N GLY A 2 14.73 -27.95 -2.40
CA GLY A 2 15.03 -27.92 -3.82
C GLY A 2 13.94 -27.31 -4.71
N SER A 3 12.75 -26.95 -4.20
CA SER A 3 11.77 -26.20 -5.01
C SER A 3 12.18 -24.73 -5.11
N THR A 4 11.72 -24.05 -6.17
CA THR A 4 11.96 -22.62 -6.37
C THR A 4 11.39 -21.79 -5.21
N GLU A 5 10.23 -22.14 -4.66
CA GLU A 5 9.66 -21.39 -3.51
C GLU A 5 10.50 -21.57 -2.25
N GLU A 6 11.00 -22.77 -1.95
CA GLU A 6 11.87 -23.01 -0.80
C GLU A 6 13.17 -22.19 -0.89
N VAL A 7 13.71 -22.01 -2.10
CA VAL A 7 14.88 -21.14 -2.33
C VAL A 7 14.50 -19.69 -2.06
N MET A 8 13.42 -19.20 -2.69
CA MET A 8 12.98 -17.81 -2.53
C MET A 8 12.67 -17.46 -1.07
N LEU A 9 12.05 -18.38 -0.32
CA LEU A 9 11.70 -18.23 1.09
C LEU A 9 12.87 -17.77 1.97
N ILE A 10 14.10 -18.19 1.65
CA ILE A 10 15.31 -17.90 2.44
C ILE A 10 16.28 -16.90 1.80
N MET A 11 16.01 -16.43 0.57
CA MET A 11 16.93 -15.53 -0.14
C MET A 11 17.15 -14.20 0.58
N ALA A 12 16.09 -13.58 1.09
CA ALA A 12 16.18 -12.30 1.79
C ALA A 12 17.00 -12.40 3.10
N PRO A 13 16.80 -13.40 3.98
CA PRO A 13 17.68 -13.63 5.13
C PRO A 13 19.14 -13.85 4.75
N ILE A 14 19.42 -14.57 3.66
CA ILE A 14 20.79 -14.77 3.18
C ILE A 14 21.41 -13.43 2.75
N ALA A 15 20.70 -12.66 1.92
CA ALA A 15 21.16 -11.36 1.47
C ALA A 15 21.38 -10.40 2.65
N GLY A 16 20.41 -10.30 3.57
CA GLY A 16 20.49 -9.48 4.78
C GLY A 16 21.66 -9.89 5.69
N THR A 17 21.90 -11.19 5.87
CA THR A 17 23.06 -11.67 6.64
C THR A 17 24.39 -11.31 5.96
N LEU A 18 24.45 -11.39 4.61
CA LEU A 18 25.64 -11.03 3.86
C LEU A 18 25.98 -9.53 3.97
N VAL A 19 25.02 -8.65 4.28
CA VAL A 19 25.26 -7.20 4.54
C VAL A 19 26.23 -6.98 5.72
N ALA A 20 26.31 -7.92 6.66
CA ALA A 20 27.29 -7.86 7.75
C ALA A 20 28.74 -7.75 7.24
N ILE A 21 29.05 -8.36 6.09
CA ILE A 21 30.40 -8.37 5.51
C ILE A 21 30.83 -6.97 5.06
N PRO A 22 30.14 -6.28 4.12
CA PRO A 22 30.51 -4.92 3.76
C PRO A 22 30.41 -3.97 4.94
N THR A 23 29.42 -4.12 5.84
CA THR A 23 29.30 -3.30 7.05
C THR A 23 30.57 -3.34 7.91
N TYR A 24 31.09 -4.54 8.18
CA TYR A 24 32.35 -4.70 8.92
C TYR A 24 33.52 -4.02 8.21
N PHE A 25 33.68 -4.24 6.90
CA PHE A 25 34.81 -3.73 6.15
C PHE A 25 34.75 -2.21 5.92
N ILE A 26 33.56 -1.63 5.82
CA ILE A 26 33.35 -0.18 5.82
C ILE A 26 33.77 0.38 7.18
N ALA A 27 33.22 -0.16 8.28
CA ALA A 27 33.59 0.29 9.63
C ALA A 27 35.11 0.18 9.87
N ARG A 28 35.74 -0.90 9.40
CA ARG A 28 37.18 -1.14 9.57
C ARG A 28 38.08 -0.09 8.87
N ARG A 29 37.54 0.73 7.97
CA ARG A 29 38.26 1.88 7.40
C ARG A 29 38.48 3.00 8.40
N PHE A 30 37.52 3.19 9.29
CA PHE A 30 37.50 4.32 10.21
C PHE A 30 37.89 3.94 11.63
N VAL A 31 37.68 2.69 12.02
CA VAL A 31 37.86 2.23 13.41
C VAL A 31 38.65 0.92 13.52
N ASP A 32 39.04 0.58 14.76
CA ASP A 32 39.72 -0.67 15.06
C ASP A 32 38.81 -1.89 14.97
N ARG A 33 39.41 -3.08 14.97
CA ARG A 33 38.71 -4.36 14.76
C ARG A 33 37.56 -4.59 15.74
N PHE A 34 37.72 -4.21 17.01
CA PHE A 34 36.69 -4.40 18.03
C PHE A 34 35.49 -3.47 17.82
N ALA A 35 35.73 -2.18 17.55
CA ALA A 35 34.67 -1.24 17.22
C ALA A 35 33.97 -1.62 15.91
N ALA A 36 34.72 -2.09 14.89
CA ALA A 36 34.14 -2.57 13.64
C ALA A 36 33.23 -3.79 13.82
N LEU A 37 33.55 -4.70 14.75
CA LEU A 37 32.63 -5.81 15.12
C LEU A 37 31.35 -5.29 15.78
N ALA A 38 31.42 -4.20 16.55
CA ALA A 38 30.24 -3.58 17.13
C ALA A 38 29.26 -3.09 16.05
N ALA A 39 29.73 -2.60 14.89
CA ALA A 39 28.85 -2.25 13.77
C ALA A 39 27.98 -3.45 13.33
N VAL A 40 28.60 -4.64 13.19
CA VAL A 40 27.87 -5.86 12.80
C VAL A 40 26.86 -6.28 13.87
N ILE A 41 27.23 -6.18 15.15
CA ILE A 41 26.33 -6.48 16.27
C ILE A 41 25.14 -5.52 16.28
N VAL A 42 25.39 -4.22 16.08
CA VAL A 42 24.32 -3.20 16.01
C VAL A 42 23.39 -3.52 14.85
N LEU A 43 23.91 -3.76 13.65
CA LEU A 43 23.11 -4.11 12.47
C LEU A 43 22.22 -5.33 12.74
N ALA A 44 22.76 -6.38 13.37
CA ALA A 44 22.04 -7.61 13.70
C ALA A 44 20.96 -7.43 14.78
N LEU A 45 20.98 -6.32 15.53
CA LEU A 45 20.03 -6.01 16.60
C LEU A 45 19.03 -4.91 16.21
N LEU A 46 19.13 -4.33 15.02
CA LEU A 46 18.13 -3.38 14.53
C LEU A 46 16.83 -4.13 14.22
N SER A 47 15.72 -3.71 14.82
CA SER A 47 14.38 -4.31 14.62
C SER A 47 13.52 -3.57 13.60
N GLY A 48 14.05 -2.53 12.96
CA GLY A 48 13.32 -1.70 11.99
C GLY A 48 13.17 -2.32 10.61
N THR A 49 12.89 -1.47 9.62
CA THR A 49 12.65 -1.82 8.21
C THR A 49 13.72 -2.72 7.57
N PHE A 50 15.00 -2.54 7.92
CA PHE A 50 16.06 -3.44 7.43
C PHE A 50 15.84 -4.89 7.86
N PHE A 51 15.42 -5.11 9.11
CA PHE A 51 15.12 -6.44 9.60
C PHE A 51 13.85 -6.97 8.96
N SER A 52 12.77 -6.18 8.89
CA SER A 52 11.50 -6.63 8.30
C SER A 52 11.66 -7.07 6.83
N TYR A 53 12.47 -6.35 6.05
CA TYR A 53 12.71 -6.68 4.64
C TYR A 53 13.80 -7.74 4.41
N SER A 54 14.41 -8.26 5.48
CA SER A 54 15.35 -9.39 5.42
C SER A 54 14.84 -10.63 6.15
N LEU A 55 13.56 -10.65 6.52
CA LEU A 55 12.91 -11.79 7.15
C LEU A 55 12.63 -12.93 6.16
N VAL A 56 12.48 -14.13 6.72
CA VAL A 56 12.03 -15.32 5.99
C VAL A 56 10.62 -15.04 5.45
N GLY A 57 10.38 -15.35 4.18
CA GLY A 57 9.07 -15.10 3.55
C GLY A 57 8.89 -13.70 2.97
N PHE A 58 9.93 -12.86 2.96
CA PHE A 58 9.95 -11.57 2.26
C PHE A 58 10.92 -11.59 1.06
N PRO A 59 10.66 -12.37 -0.02
CA PRO A 59 11.58 -12.55 -1.13
C PRO A 59 11.60 -11.35 -2.10
N ASP A 60 11.96 -10.18 -1.60
CA ASP A 60 12.04 -8.95 -2.38
C ASP A 60 13.49 -8.48 -2.61
N HIS A 61 13.68 -7.52 -3.50
CA HIS A 61 14.98 -6.97 -3.88
C HIS A 61 15.65 -6.12 -2.78
N SER A 62 14.91 -5.67 -1.75
CA SER A 62 15.38 -4.74 -0.72
C SER A 62 16.61 -5.20 0.06
N ALA A 63 16.67 -6.46 0.49
CA ALA A 63 17.86 -6.97 1.18
C ALA A 63 19.09 -7.02 0.24
N ALA A 64 18.87 -7.33 -1.04
CA ALA A 64 19.92 -7.33 -2.06
C ALA A 64 20.38 -5.90 -2.39
N GLU A 65 19.46 -4.93 -2.43
CA GLU A 65 19.77 -3.52 -2.60
C GLU A 65 20.79 -3.02 -1.56
N VAL A 66 20.52 -3.26 -0.26
CA VAL A 66 21.44 -2.87 0.82
C VAL A 66 22.79 -3.56 0.67
N LEU A 67 22.80 -4.84 0.32
CA LEU A 67 24.02 -5.60 0.10
C LEU A 67 24.86 -4.99 -1.03
N PHE A 68 24.27 -4.77 -2.21
CA PHE A 68 25.00 -4.27 -3.37
C PHE A 68 25.37 -2.79 -3.22
N GLN A 69 24.53 -1.95 -2.61
CA GLN A 69 24.89 -0.57 -2.28
C GLN A 69 26.08 -0.53 -1.31
N SER A 70 26.03 -1.33 -0.23
CA SER A 70 27.11 -1.37 0.76
C SER A 70 28.42 -1.91 0.15
N LEU A 71 28.33 -2.91 -0.74
CA LEU A 71 29.49 -3.39 -1.50
C LEU A 71 30.04 -2.31 -2.45
N ALA A 72 29.16 -1.56 -3.12
CA ALA A 72 29.57 -0.46 -3.99
C ALA A 72 30.28 0.65 -3.18
N VAL A 73 29.69 1.08 -2.05
CA VAL A 73 30.28 2.07 -1.15
C VAL A 73 31.64 1.59 -0.63
N LEU A 74 31.73 0.34 -0.17
CA LEU A 74 33.00 -0.25 0.23
C LEU A 74 34.02 -0.21 -0.92
N ALA A 75 33.63 -0.59 -2.12
CA ALA A 75 34.52 -0.60 -3.28
C ALA A 75 35.01 0.81 -3.64
N PHE A 76 34.16 1.84 -3.55
CA PHE A 76 34.58 3.24 -3.71
C PHE A 76 35.57 3.68 -2.62
N LEU A 77 35.29 3.40 -1.34
CA LEU A 77 36.23 3.67 -0.24
C LEU A 77 37.58 2.96 -0.48
N VAL A 78 37.56 1.73 -0.98
CA VAL A 78 38.79 1.01 -1.36
C VAL A 78 39.52 1.70 -2.50
N ALA A 79 38.80 2.07 -3.55
CA ALA A 79 39.39 2.70 -4.73
C ALA A 79 40.02 4.05 -4.39
N PHE A 80 39.33 4.90 -3.62
CA PHE A 80 39.88 6.18 -3.15
C PHE A 80 41.12 5.99 -2.27
N ALA A 81 41.07 5.10 -1.27
CA ALA A 81 42.24 4.83 -0.42
C ALA A 81 43.46 4.28 -1.19
N VAL A 82 43.23 3.51 -2.25
CA VAL A 82 44.31 3.03 -3.12
C VAL A 82 44.85 4.16 -4.01
N ALA A 83 43.97 4.99 -4.56
CA ALA A 83 44.38 6.13 -5.37
C ALA A 83 45.16 7.17 -4.56
N ASP A 84 44.76 7.47 -3.32
CA ASP A 84 45.49 8.39 -2.44
C ASP A 84 46.90 7.88 -2.10
N ARG A 85 47.08 6.54 -2.04
CA ARG A 85 48.39 5.92 -1.75
C ARG A 85 49.29 5.81 -2.98
N GLU A 86 48.72 5.48 -4.13
CA GLU A 86 49.47 5.22 -5.36
C GLU A 86 49.58 6.45 -6.27
N ALA A 87 48.81 7.51 -5.98
CA ALA A 87 48.79 8.80 -6.64
C ALA A 87 48.79 8.71 -8.17
N PRO A 88 47.75 8.12 -8.79
CA PRO A 88 47.66 8.05 -10.24
C PRO A 88 47.49 9.46 -10.81
N VAL A 89 48.56 9.98 -11.41
CA VAL A 89 48.60 11.29 -12.07
C VAL A 89 48.54 11.13 -13.58
N TRP A 90 48.09 12.18 -14.27
CA TRP A 90 47.90 12.15 -15.72
C TRP A 90 49.21 11.94 -16.51
N GLU A 91 50.36 12.33 -15.96
CA GLU A 91 51.67 12.07 -16.55
C GLU A 91 51.92 10.56 -16.71
N LEU A 92 51.50 9.74 -15.74
CA LEU A 92 51.60 8.28 -15.83
C LEU A 92 50.72 7.71 -16.95
N VAL A 93 49.58 8.36 -17.24
CA VAL A 93 48.68 7.99 -18.33
C VAL A 93 49.31 8.33 -19.68
N ILE A 94 49.89 9.52 -19.82
CA ILE A 94 50.62 9.94 -21.04
C ILE A 94 51.82 9.01 -21.29
N ASP A 95 52.60 8.74 -20.24
CA ASP A 95 53.81 7.92 -20.31
C ASP A 95 53.50 6.43 -20.47
N ARG A 96 52.22 6.05 -20.38
CA ARG A 96 51.72 4.67 -20.49
C ARG A 96 52.39 3.74 -19.48
N ASP A 97 52.61 4.22 -18.26
CA ASP A 97 53.08 3.38 -17.16
C ASP A 97 51.93 2.52 -16.62
N TRP A 98 51.61 1.48 -17.39
CA TRP A 98 50.57 0.52 -17.04
C TRP A 98 50.89 -0.23 -15.75
N THR A 99 52.16 -0.30 -15.33
CA THR A 99 52.53 -0.99 -14.09
C THR A 99 52.06 -0.20 -12.88
N ALA A 100 52.27 1.12 -12.90
CA ALA A 100 51.79 2.04 -11.87
C ALA A 100 50.25 2.18 -11.88
N LEU A 101 49.63 2.20 -13.06
CA LEU A 101 48.18 2.41 -13.20
C LEU A 101 47.33 1.15 -13.00
N LYS A 102 47.90 -0.04 -13.09
CA LYS A 102 47.13 -1.30 -13.06
C LYS A 102 46.34 -1.47 -11.78
N ARG A 103 46.95 -1.18 -10.64
CA ARG A 103 46.31 -1.42 -9.33
C ARG A 103 45.22 -0.38 -9.03
N PRO A 104 45.41 0.93 -9.21
CA PRO A 104 44.34 1.91 -9.02
C PRO A 104 43.21 1.69 -10.03
N ALA A 105 43.53 1.37 -11.30
CA ALA A 105 42.52 1.09 -12.32
C ALA A 105 41.69 -0.16 -11.99
N ALA A 106 42.30 -1.22 -11.44
CA ALA A 106 41.57 -2.42 -11.07
C ALA A 106 40.56 -2.16 -9.93
N TYR A 107 40.94 -1.40 -8.91
CA TYR A 107 40.02 -1.05 -7.83
C TYR A 107 38.94 -0.05 -8.28
N ALA A 108 39.28 0.93 -9.11
CA ALA A 108 38.30 1.85 -9.70
C ALA A 108 37.30 1.11 -10.59
N ALA A 109 37.77 0.18 -11.43
CA ALA A 109 36.90 -0.67 -12.24
C ALA A 109 36.03 -1.57 -11.37
N ALA A 110 36.56 -2.14 -10.27
CA ALA A 110 35.77 -2.92 -9.32
C ALA A 110 34.67 -2.09 -8.64
N ALA A 111 34.95 -0.83 -8.30
CA ALA A 111 33.94 0.10 -7.79
C ALA A 111 32.84 0.38 -8.84
N GLY A 112 33.22 0.58 -10.10
CA GLY A 112 32.28 0.72 -11.21
C GLY A 112 31.42 -0.53 -11.44
N VAL A 113 32.01 -1.72 -11.33
CA VAL A 113 31.28 -3.00 -11.43
C VAL A 113 30.29 -3.15 -10.28
N ALA A 114 30.72 -2.86 -9.04
CA ALA A 114 29.84 -2.94 -7.87
C ALA A 114 28.65 -1.98 -7.97
N LEU A 115 28.87 -0.74 -8.44
CA LEU A 115 27.81 0.22 -8.74
C LEU A 115 26.89 -0.24 -9.88
N GLY A 116 27.46 -0.84 -10.93
CA GLY A 116 26.69 -1.41 -12.03
C GLY A 116 25.78 -2.57 -11.59
N LEU A 117 26.29 -3.46 -10.73
CA LEU A 117 25.52 -4.55 -10.12
C LEU A 117 24.40 -4.01 -9.21
N TYR A 118 24.68 -2.97 -8.42
CA TYR A 118 23.65 -2.31 -7.62
C TYR A 118 22.50 -1.77 -8.49
N MET A 119 22.81 -1.10 -9.62
CA MET A 119 21.79 -0.63 -10.56
C MET A 119 21.07 -1.76 -11.31
N TRP A 120 21.68 -2.93 -11.45
CA TRP A 120 21.01 -4.11 -12.01
C TRP A 120 20.01 -4.74 -11.04
N THR A 121 20.32 -4.71 -9.74
CA THR A 121 19.39 -5.12 -8.68
C THR A 121 18.23 -4.14 -8.57
N TRP A 122 18.51 -2.84 -8.66
CA TRP A 122 17.50 -1.80 -8.51
C TRP A 122 17.88 -0.53 -9.30
N GLN A 123 17.08 -0.20 -10.31
CA GLN A 123 17.35 0.84 -11.30
C GLN A 123 17.43 2.26 -10.70
N PRO A 124 16.59 2.63 -9.71
CA PRO A 124 16.75 3.90 -9.01
C PRO A 124 18.02 3.99 -8.16
N GLY A 125 18.81 2.91 -8.06
CA GLY A 125 20.18 2.91 -7.56
C GLY A 125 21.11 3.92 -8.26
N VAL A 126 20.70 4.46 -9.41
CA VAL A 126 21.29 5.65 -10.05
C VAL A 126 21.42 6.86 -9.10
N LEU A 127 20.65 6.91 -8.01
CA LEU A 127 20.84 7.87 -6.91
C LEU A 127 22.29 7.89 -6.38
N MET A 128 22.94 6.72 -6.33
CA MET A 128 24.34 6.62 -5.91
C MET A 128 25.32 7.26 -6.88
N VAL A 129 25.01 7.25 -8.18
CA VAL A 129 25.74 8.03 -9.19
C VAL A 129 25.61 9.51 -8.89
N GLY A 130 24.39 9.96 -8.55
CA GLY A 130 24.09 11.35 -8.19
C GLY A 130 24.91 11.84 -7.00
N PHE A 131 24.79 11.19 -5.83
CA PHE A 131 25.53 11.63 -4.64
C PHE A 131 27.04 11.44 -4.77
N THR A 132 27.51 10.42 -5.49
CA THR A 132 28.95 10.26 -5.76
C THR A 132 29.46 11.34 -6.71
N GLY A 133 28.66 11.76 -7.69
CA GLY A 133 28.96 12.90 -8.56
C GLY A 133 29.05 14.22 -7.78
N VAL A 134 28.14 14.46 -6.85
CA VAL A 134 28.20 15.61 -5.93
C VAL A 134 29.46 15.55 -5.06
N PHE A 135 29.75 14.40 -4.47
CA PHE A 135 30.99 14.19 -3.71
C PHE A 135 32.23 14.51 -4.56
N LEU A 136 32.33 13.98 -5.78
CA LEU A 136 33.47 14.22 -6.67
C LEU A 136 33.60 15.72 -6.99
N ALA A 137 32.50 16.40 -7.32
CA ALA A 137 32.52 17.83 -7.59
C ALA A 137 33.02 18.64 -6.38
N VAL A 138 32.55 18.31 -5.17
CA VAL A 138 32.96 18.98 -3.93
C VAL A 138 34.42 18.69 -3.60
N LYS A 139 34.81 17.40 -3.58
CA LYS A 139 36.17 16.97 -3.21
C LYS A 139 37.22 17.48 -4.20
N ILE A 140 36.99 17.38 -5.50
CA ILE A 140 37.91 17.93 -6.53
C ILE A 140 38.10 19.43 -6.34
N THR A 141 37.01 20.16 -6.08
CA THR A 141 37.07 21.61 -5.87
C THR A 141 37.78 21.98 -4.57
N SER A 142 37.52 21.21 -3.50
CA SER A 142 38.18 21.35 -2.20
C SER A 142 39.69 21.11 -2.31
N ASP A 143 40.11 20.03 -2.99
CA ASP A 143 41.53 19.69 -3.17
C ASP A 143 42.28 20.82 -3.88
N VAL A 144 41.73 21.30 -4.99
CA VAL A 144 42.33 22.42 -5.75
C VAL A 144 42.41 23.70 -4.91
N SER A 145 41.36 23.99 -4.11
CA SER A 145 41.36 25.18 -3.25
C SER A 145 42.45 25.12 -2.16
N HIS A 146 42.79 23.92 -1.68
CA HIS A 146 43.87 23.68 -0.72
C HIS A 146 45.25 23.49 -1.37
N GLY A 147 45.34 23.51 -2.70
CA GLY A 147 46.59 23.26 -3.43
C GLY A 147 47.00 21.78 -3.51
N THR A 148 46.07 20.86 -3.19
CA THR A 148 46.23 19.42 -3.35
C THR A 148 45.83 19.01 -4.77
N SER A 149 46.53 18.03 -5.36
CA SER A 149 46.19 17.54 -6.71
C SER A 149 44.87 16.74 -6.69
N PRO A 150 43.88 17.06 -7.54
CA PRO A 150 42.61 16.33 -7.60
C PRO A 150 42.69 15.02 -8.40
N GLU A 151 43.82 14.76 -9.07
CA GLU A 151 43.96 13.68 -10.06
C GLU A 151 43.69 12.27 -9.52
N PRO A 152 44.15 11.89 -8.31
CA PRO A 152 43.84 10.58 -7.73
C PRO A 152 42.32 10.32 -7.62
N THR A 153 41.59 11.29 -7.08
CA THR A 153 40.12 11.25 -6.92
C THR A 153 39.42 11.19 -8.28
N VAL A 154 39.89 12.02 -9.23
CA VAL A 154 39.35 12.06 -10.61
C VAL A 154 39.56 10.74 -11.33
N PHE A 155 40.73 10.11 -11.17
CA PHE A 155 41.05 8.85 -11.82
C PHE A 155 40.08 7.74 -11.41
N VAL A 156 39.77 7.66 -10.11
CA VAL A 156 38.76 6.72 -9.58
C VAL A 156 37.38 7.05 -10.12
N GLY A 157 36.94 8.31 -10.00
CA GLY A 157 35.63 8.76 -10.45
C GLY A 157 35.39 8.50 -11.94
N ALA A 158 36.36 8.84 -12.79
CA ALA A 158 36.28 8.66 -14.23
C ALA A 158 36.15 7.18 -14.63
N ILE A 159 36.99 6.30 -14.09
CA ILE A 159 36.97 4.87 -14.45
C ILE A 159 35.73 4.20 -13.88
N ALA A 160 35.41 4.41 -12.59
CA ALA A 160 34.28 3.77 -11.95
C ALA A 160 32.96 4.14 -12.63
N MET A 161 32.76 5.43 -12.93
CA MET A 161 31.54 5.90 -13.58
C MET A 161 31.45 5.48 -15.06
N ALA A 162 32.58 5.41 -15.77
CA ALA A 162 32.60 4.88 -17.13
C ALA A 162 32.23 3.39 -17.17
N VAL A 163 32.82 2.57 -16.30
CA VAL A 163 32.50 1.13 -16.20
C VAL A 163 31.03 0.93 -15.81
N SER A 164 30.55 1.67 -14.81
CA SER A 164 29.17 1.63 -14.36
C SER A 164 28.19 1.95 -15.50
N GLY A 165 28.39 3.07 -16.20
CA GLY A 165 27.53 3.47 -17.33
C GLY A 165 27.57 2.49 -18.51
N LEU A 166 28.73 1.90 -18.81
CA LEU A 166 28.87 0.90 -19.88
C LEU A 166 28.14 -0.42 -19.56
N MET A 167 28.11 -0.84 -18.28
CA MET A 167 27.35 -2.01 -17.87
C MET A 167 25.84 -1.85 -18.13
N GLN A 168 25.31 -0.63 -18.05
CA GLN A 168 23.88 -0.36 -18.25
C GLN A 168 23.43 -0.42 -19.72
N VAL A 169 24.37 -0.54 -20.67
CA VAL A 169 24.05 -0.82 -22.07
C VAL A 169 23.46 -2.23 -22.24
N ILE A 170 23.82 -3.19 -21.36
CA ILE A 170 23.38 -4.58 -21.46
C ILE A 170 21.86 -4.73 -21.22
N PRO A 171 21.28 -4.23 -20.11
CA PRO A 171 19.86 -4.37 -19.84
C PRO A 171 18.99 -3.27 -20.47
N LEU A 172 19.56 -2.36 -21.27
CA LEU A 172 18.85 -1.22 -21.84
C LEU A 172 17.63 -1.68 -22.67
N ASN A 173 16.44 -1.27 -22.24
CA ASN A 173 15.19 -1.57 -22.95
C ASN A 173 14.28 -0.35 -23.15
N GLN A 174 14.60 0.80 -22.53
CA GLN A 174 13.83 2.05 -22.69
C GLN A 174 14.72 3.17 -23.23
N PHE A 175 14.40 3.68 -24.42
CA PHE A 175 15.08 4.83 -25.03
C PHE A 175 14.52 6.18 -24.53
N ALA A 176 14.27 6.27 -23.24
CA ALA A 176 13.79 7.46 -22.54
C ALA A 176 14.63 7.71 -21.28
N PHE A 177 14.39 8.82 -20.58
CA PHE A 177 14.97 9.06 -19.26
C PHE A 177 13.96 8.63 -18.19
N SER A 178 14.21 7.49 -17.56
CA SER A 178 13.37 6.94 -16.49
C SER A 178 14.22 6.45 -15.32
N PRO A 179 13.89 6.82 -14.07
CA PRO A 179 14.61 6.35 -12.89
C PRO A 179 14.32 4.88 -12.55
N THR A 180 13.14 4.37 -12.89
CA THR A 180 12.66 3.04 -12.50
C THR A 180 12.79 1.97 -13.58
N GLY A 181 13.08 2.37 -14.83
CA GLY A 181 13.35 1.44 -15.95
C GLY A 181 14.84 1.34 -16.29
N TYR A 182 15.22 0.33 -17.07
CA TYR A 182 16.54 0.27 -17.68
C TYR A 182 16.60 1.23 -18.87
N SER A 183 16.95 2.48 -18.57
CA SER A 183 16.76 3.62 -19.46
C SER A 183 18.07 4.32 -19.83
N LEU A 184 17.99 5.37 -20.67
CA LEU A 184 19.14 6.21 -21.00
C LEU A 184 19.70 6.94 -19.77
N LEU A 185 18.92 7.13 -18.70
CA LEU A 185 19.37 7.82 -17.49
C LEU A 185 20.55 7.09 -16.82
N GLN A 186 20.44 5.77 -16.68
CA GLN A 186 21.43 4.90 -16.03
C GLN A 186 22.75 4.82 -16.84
N ILE A 187 22.74 5.22 -18.12
CA ILE A 187 23.94 5.30 -18.97
C ILE A 187 24.50 6.73 -18.99
N VAL A 188 23.64 7.71 -19.29
CA VAL A 188 24.06 9.10 -19.52
C VAL A 188 24.56 9.75 -18.25
N LEU A 189 23.93 9.49 -17.09
CA LEU A 189 24.32 10.14 -15.84
C LEU A 189 25.73 9.72 -15.37
N PRO A 190 26.08 8.41 -15.27
CA PRO A 190 27.45 8.02 -14.93
C PRO A 190 28.49 8.55 -15.91
N LEU A 191 28.23 8.44 -17.23
CA LEU A 191 29.16 8.96 -18.23
C LEU A 191 29.32 10.48 -18.13
N GLY A 192 28.24 11.20 -17.83
CA GLY A 192 28.26 12.64 -17.54
C GLY A 192 29.13 12.97 -16.33
N VAL A 193 29.00 12.22 -15.23
CA VAL A 193 29.86 12.37 -14.04
C VAL A 193 31.33 12.08 -14.40
N ALA A 194 31.62 11.01 -15.14
CA ALA A 194 32.97 10.67 -15.57
C ALA A 194 33.62 11.80 -16.37
N VAL A 195 32.91 12.32 -17.38
CA VAL A 195 33.37 13.44 -18.21
C VAL A 195 33.52 14.71 -17.38
N GLY A 196 32.57 14.98 -16.49
CA GLY A 196 32.61 16.12 -15.57
C GLY A 196 33.85 16.10 -14.68
N SER A 197 34.17 14.96 -14.06
CA SER A 197 35.37 14.82 -13.22
C SER A 197 36.66 15.06 -14.01
N VAL A 198 36.77 14.48 -15.21
CA VAL A 198 37.95 14.70 -16.09
C VAL A 198 38.05 16.17 -16.51
N PHE A 199 36.92 16.81 -16.82
CA PHE A 199 36.87 18.22 -17.17
C PHE A 199 37.31 19.12 -16.01
N LEU A 200 36.89 18.83 -14.78
CA LEU A 200 37.33 19.59 -13.60
C LEU A 200 38.83 19.44 -13.35
N ALA A 201 39.40 18.24 -13.52
CA ALA A 201 40.86 18.04 -13.44
C ALA A 201 41.61 18.81 -14.52
N TRP A 202 41.10 18.80 -15.76
CA TRP A 202 41.66 19.62 -16.84
C TRP A 202 41.57 21.11 -16.51
N LEU A 203 40.45 21.57 -15.94
CA LEU A 203 40.25 22.95 -15.52
C LEU A 203 41.24 23.35 -14.42
N ALA A 204 41.49 22.47 -13.45
CA ALA A 204 42.47 22.68 -12.39
C ALA A 204 43.87 22.91 -12.97
N ARG A 205 44.28 22.13 -13.97
CA ARG A 205 45.54 22.35 -14.72
C ARG A 205 45.57 23.69 -15.45
N GLN A 206 44.43 24.21 -15.93
CA GLN A 206 44.38 25.55 -16.51
C GLN A 206 44.59 26.64 -15.47
N TRP A 207 44.15 26.43 -14.23
CA TRP A 207 44.44 27.34 -13.11
C TRP A 207 45.93 27.32 -12.76
N GLU A 208 46.50 26.13 -12.61
CA GLU A 208 47.92 25.95 -12.31
C GLU A 208 48.83 26.52 -13.40
N SER A 209 48.59 26.17 -14.67
CA SER A 209 49.43 26.62 -15.80
C SER A 209 49.37 28.12 -16.06
N ARG A 210 48.32 28.80 -15.56
CA ARG A 210 48.14 30.25 -15.68
C ARG A 210 48.44 31.01 -14.38
N ASP A 211 48.89 30.31 -13.34
CA ASP A 211 49.19 30.88 -12.02
C ASP A 211 48.01 31.71 -11.45
N LEU A 212 46.80 31.15 -11.58
CA LEU A 212 45.58 31.77 -11.07
C LEU A 212 45.40 31.45 -9.58
N ASP A 213 44.85 32.41 -8.84
CA ASP A 213 44.54 32.23 -7.41
C ASP A 213 43.54 31.07 -7.21
N THR A 214 43.90 30.10 -6.36
CA THR A 214 43.08 28.91 -6.08
C THR A 214 41.75 29.29 -5.45
N ALA A 215 41.65 30.43 -4.75
CA ALA A 215 40.40 30.95 -4.21
C ALA A 215 39.35 31.29 -5.30
N SER A 216 39.79 31.51 -6.54
CA SER A 216 38.90 31.77 -7.68
C SER A 216 38.34 30.50 -8.34
N TYR A 217 38.89 29.33 -8.01
CA TYR A 217 38.47 28.05 -8.61
C TYR A 217 37.07 27.61 -8.15
N PRO A 218 36.73 27.59 -6.84
CA PRO A 218 35.37 27.23 -6.39
C PRO A 218 34.23 28.07 -7.01
N PRO A 219 34.28 29.42 -7.05
CA PRO A 219 33.22 30.18 -7.71
C PRO A 219 33.17 29.96 -9.22
N ALA A 220 34.30 29.65 -9.88
CA ALA A 220 34.31 29.28 -11.29
C ALA A 220 33.62 27.92 -11.53
N VAL A 221 33.91 26.92 -10.71
CA VAL A 221 33.22 25.61 -10.76
C VAL A 221 31.73 25.76 -10.49
N GLY A 222 31.35 26.52 -9.45
CA GLY A 222 29.95 26.81 -9.16
C GLY A 222 29.23 27.49 -10.32
N GLY A 223 29.86 28.49 -10.95
CA GLY A 223 29.33 29.15 -12.15
C GLY A 223 29.17 28.19 -13.34
N LEU A 224 30.11 27.26 -13.54
CA LEU A 224 30.03 26.25 -14.60
C LEU A 224 28.96 25.20 -14.33
N ILE A 225 28.76 24.80 -13.08
CA ILE A 225 27.65 23.90 -12.68
C ILE A 225 26.31 24.58 -12.98
N LEU A 226 26.14 25.86 -12.60
CA LEU A 226 24.92 26.62 -12.88
C LEU A 226 24.71 26.81 -14.39
N ALA A 227 25.76 27.09 -15.15
CA ALA A 227 25.68 27.18 -16.60
C ALA A 227 25.29 25.85 -17.24
N SER A 228 25.89 24.74 -16.77
CA SER A 228 25.57 23.38 -17.25
C SER A 228 24.13 22.99 -16.92
N ALA A 229 23.65 23.31 -15.71
CA ALA A 229 22.27 23.14 -15.31
C ALA A 229 21.31 23.94 -16.22
N GLY A 230 21.64 25.20 -16.52
CA GLY A 230 20.87 26.03 -17.45
C GLY A 230 20.85 25.49 -18.88
N VAL A 231 21.96 24.89 -19.34
CA VAL A 231 22.02 24.21 -20.65
C VAL A 231 21.16 22.94 -20.65
N VAL A 232 21.22 22.10 -19.61
CA VAL A 232 20.39 20.89 -19.52
C VAL A 232 18.91 21.27 -19.46
N TRP A 233 18.56 22.27 -18.66
CA TRP A 233 17.21 22.82 -18.58
C TRP A 233 16.66 23.28 -19.93
N LEU A 234 17.48 23.94 -20.75
CA LEU A 234 17.06 24.48 -22.05
C LEU A 234 17.15 23.47 -23.21
N ALA A 235 18.19 22.62 -23.23
CA ALA A 235 18.49 21.73 -24.35
C ALA A 235 17.91 20.31 -24.18
N ILE A 236 17.74 19.84 -22.93
CA ILE A 236 17.23 18.49 -22.62
C ILE A 236 16.21 18.58 -21.48
N PRO A 237 15.04 19.23 -21.71
CA PRO A 237 14.07 19.52 -20.65
C PRO A 237 13.52 18.25 -19.97
N SER A 238 13.43 17.13 -20.68
CA SER A 238 13.01 15.83 -20.13
C SER A 238 14.00 15.27 -19.11
N LEU A 239 15.31 15.43 -19.34
CA LEU A 239 16.33 15.04 -18.37
C LEU A 239 16.28 15.98 -17.15
N TRP A 240 16.12 17.29 -17.37
CA TRP A 240 16.00 18.26 -16.29
C TRP A 240 14.80 17.95 -15.37
N SER A 241 13.60 17.78 -15.93
CA SER A 241 12.40 17.48 -15.15
C SER A 241 12.57 16.17 -14.38
N THR A 242 13.10 15.13 -15.03
CA THR A 242 13.38 13.85 -14.38
C THR A 242 14.33 14.03 -13.19
N LEU A 243 15.45 14.71 -13.35
CA LEU A 243 16.42 14.89 -12.27
C LEU A 243 15.85 15.72 -11.11
N VAL A 244 15.19 16.84 -11.40
CA VAL A 244 14.68 17.74 -10.36
C VAL A 244 13.50 17.14 -9.61
N SER A 245 12.50 16.59 -10.33
CA SER A 245 11.34 15.97 -9.70
C SER A 245 11.74 14.78 -8.83
N ASN A 246 12.65 13.92 -9.29
CA ASN A 246 13.11 12.80 -8.48
C ASN A 246 13.96 13.25 -7.29
N LEU A 247 14.83 14.25 -7.44
CA LEU A 247 15.60 14.78 -6.32
C LEU A 247 14.67 15.34 -5.23
N LEU A 248 13.65 16.11 -5.61
CA LEU A 248 12.68 16.64 -4.65
C LEU A 248 11.81 15.54 -4.03
N ASN A 249 11.32 14.60 -4.83
CA ASN A 249 10.48 13.51 -4.34
C ASN A 249 11.21 12.55 -3.39
N PHE A 250 12.50 12.31 -3.61
CA PHE A 250 13.28 11.34 -2.83
C PHE A 250 14.10 11.97 -1.70
N VAL A 251 14.56 13.21 -1.86
CA VAL A 251 15.48 13.85 -0.89
C VAL A 251 14.85 15.10 -0.28
N GLY A 252 13.80 15.66 -0.88
CA GLY A 252 13.24 16.98 -0.56
C GLY A 252 12.02 17.00 0.36
N PHE A 253 11.72 15.93 1.11
CA PHE A 253 10.57 15.89 2.04
C PHE A 253 9.20 16.17 1.40
N SER A 254 9.06 15.95 0.09
CA SER A 254 7.81 16.08 -0.66
C SER A 254 7.42 14.73 -1.27
N ALA A 255 6.20 14.24 -1.00
CA ALA A 255 5.62 13.08 -1.67
C ALA A 255 4.27 13.49 -2.28
N SER A 256 3.98 13.09 -3.53
CA SER A 256 2.66 13.38 -4.14
C SER A 256 1.54 12.59 -3.46
N ALA A 257 0.30 13.08 -3.53
CA ALA A 257 -0.87 12.45 -2.91
C ALA A 257 -1.04 10.96 -3.31
N SER A 258 -0.77 10.60 -4.58
CA SER A 258 -0.83 9.20 -5.06
C SER A 258 0.27 8.28 -4.49
N PHE A 259 1.38 8.84 -4.01
CA PHE A 259 2.44 8.08 -3.31
C PHE A 259 2.17 7.97 -1.81
N GLN A 260 1.40 8.91 -1.24
CA GLN A 260 0.99 8.92 0.17
C GLN A 260 -0.06 7.83 0.47
N THR A 261 -0.91 7.45 -0.47
CA THR A 261 -1.84 6.32 -0.27
C THR A 261 -1.14 4.97 -0.12
N ILE A 262 0.14 4.86 -0.49
CA ILE A 262 0.99 3.69 -0.20
C ILE A 262 1.59 3.88 1.18
N GLY A 263 1.32 2.96 2.12
CA GLY A 263 1.82 3.06 3.50
C GLY A 263 3.34 3.33 3.62
N GLU A 264 4.15 2.82 2.69
CA GLU A 264 5.61 3.01 2.69
C GLU A 264 6.09 4.29 1.98
N GLY A 265 5.22 4.95 1.20
CA GLY A 265 5.50 6.23 0.53
C GLY A 265 5.26 7.45 1.40
N GLN A 266 4.61 7.28 2.55
CA GLN A 266 4.34 8.35 3.50
C GLN A 266 5.61 8.90 4.17
N PRO A 267 5.68 10.23 4.41
CA PRO A 267 6.73 10.81 5.25
C PRO A 267 6.61 10.32 6.69
N PRO A 268 7.64 9.71 7.27
CA PRO A 268 7.55 9.06 8.58
C PRO A 268 7.19 9.98 9.75
N LEU A 269 7.45 11.29 9.58
CA LEU A 269 7.19 12.31 10.61
C LEU A 269 5.79 12.91 10.55
N GLN A 270 4.93 12.48 9.62
CA GLN A 270 3.52 12.88 9.60
C GLN A 270 2.68 12.04 10.57
N GLU A 271 2.97 10.75 10.70
CA GLU A 271 2.18 9.81 11.51
C GLU A 271 2.75 9.59 12.91
N ALA A 272 4.04 9.87 13.12
CA ALA A 272 4.73 9.65 14.38
C ALA A 272 5.65 10.81 14.76
N ALA A 273 5.83 11.01 16.06
CA ALA A 273 6.85 11.93 16.55
C ALA A 273 8.25 11.41 16.16
N PHE A 274 9.18 12.32 15.86
CA PHE A 274 10.55 11.99 15.44
C PHE A 274 11.25 11.00 16.37
N SER A 275 11.11 11.16 17.69
CA SER A 275 11.70 10.25 18.68
C SER A 275 11.16 8.84 18.54
N ASP A 276 9.85 8.71 18.39
CA ASP A 276 9.17 7.41 18.42
C ASP A 276 9.50 6.62 17.16
N PHE A 277 9.47 7.31 16.02
CA PHE A 277 9.90 6.77 14.74
C PHE A 277 11.37 6.31 14.78
N VAL A 278 12.31 7.18 15.14
CA VAL A 278 13.75 6.84 15.16
C VAL A 278 14.05 5.71 16.14
N LEU A 279 13.45 5.73 17.34
CA LEU A 279 13.63 4.68 18.33
C LEU A 279 13.07 3.34 17.84
N SER A 280 11.93 3.34 17.14
CA SER A 280 11.35 2.13 16.57
C SER A 280 12.25 1.48 15.50
N GLN A 281 12.94 2.30 14.71
CA GLN A 281 13.75 1.82 13.58
C GLN A 281 15.18 1.45 13.99
N TYR A 282 15.80 2.29 14.82
CA TYR A 282 17.25 2.25 15.06
C TYR A 282 17.64 2.25 16.55
N GLY A 283 16.67 2.38 17.46
CA GLY A 283 16.93 2.61 18.88
C GLY A 283 17.82 3.85 19.12
N LEU A 284 18.68 3.80 20.15
CA LEU A 284 19.62 4.90 20.42
C LEU A 284 20.82 4.93 19.46
N ALA A 285 21.03 3.89 18.65
CA ALA A 285 22.16 3.82 17.73
C ALA A 285 22.15 4.95 16.71
N PHE A 286 20.97 5.41 16.28
CA PHE A 286 20.84 6.56 15.38
C PHE A 286 21.49 7.83 15.97
N PHE A 287 21.25 8.14 17.24
CA PHE A 287 21.82 9.34 17.86
C PHE A 287 23.34 9.25 18.01
N LEU A 288 23.87 8.05 18.27
CA LEU A 288 25.32 7.81 18.32
C LEU A 288 25.95 7.98 16.93
N ALA A 289 25.32 7.45 15.89
CA ALA A 289 25.76 7.62 14.51
C ALA A 289 25.70 9.08 14.07
N LEU A 290 24.62 9.80 14.40
CA LEU A 290 24.50 11.23 14.13
C LEU A 290 25.61 12.02 14.84
N ALA A 291 25.88 11.71 16.11
CA ALA A 291 26.98 12.32 16.85
C ALA A 291 28.35 12.03 16.21
N ALA A 292 28.57 10.82 15.68
CA ALA A 292 29.80 10.50 14.95
C ALA A 292 29.93 11.30 13.64
N VAL A 293 28.87 11.40 12.84
CA VAL A 293 28.89 12.19 11.59
C VAL A 293 29.17 13.67 11.89
N LEU A 294 28.49 14.23 12.89
CA LEU A 294 28.75 15.60 13.33
C LEU A 294 30.16 15.78 13.87
N TYR A 295 30.70 14.78 14.58
CA TYR A 295 32.09 14.81 15.05
C TYR A 295 33.10 14.77 13.90
N ILE A 296 32.88 13.94 12.87
CA ILE A 296 33.74 13.89 11.66
C ILE A 296 33.81 15.26 11.01
N VAL A 297 32.66 15.93 10.84
CA VAL A 297 32.61 17.30 10.26
C VAL A 297 33.19 18.35 11.22
N ALA A 298 32.91 18.28 12.52
CA ALA A 298 33.37 19.31 13.46
C ALA A 298 34.87 19.18 13.79
N ARG A 299 35.44 17.98 13.74
CA ARG A 299 36.77 17.68 14.28
C ARG A 299 37.90 18.50 13.65
N PRO A 300 38.00 18.62 12.32
CA PRO A 300 39.04 19.44 11.71
C PRO A 300 38.84 20.94 11.97
N LEU A 301 37.58 21.40 12.04
CA LEU A 301 37.24 22.80 12.27
C LEU A 301 37.65 23.32 13.65
N TYR A 302 37.37 22.57 14.73
CA TYR A 302 37.75 22.99 16.08
C TYR A 302 39.24 22.78 16.38
N ARG A 303 39.93 21.91 15.63
CA ARG A 303 41.38 21.70 15.73
C ARG A 303 42.18 22.71 14.92
N SER A 304 41.52 23.48 14.04
CA SER A 304 42.15 24.56 13.30
C SER A 304 42.65 25.66 14.23
N ASP A 305 43.82 26.22 13.92
CA ASP A 305 44.37 27.38 14.63
C ASP A 305 43.59 28.68 14.33
N ASP A 306 42.71 28.69 13.32
CA ASP A 306 41.86 29.84 13.00
C ASP A 306 40.55 29.82 13.83
N THR A 307 40.33 30.90 14.59
CA THR A 307 39.13 31.07 15.41
C THR A 307 37.86 31.12 14.57
N ASN A 308 37.93 31.61 13.33
CA ASN A 308 36.79 31.64 12.41
C ASN A 308 36.32 30.23 12.03
N HIS A 309 37.24 29.26 11.94
CA HIS A 309 36.88 27.88 11.63
C HIS A 309 36.13 27.23 12.80
N THR A 310 36.56 27.52 14.04
CA THR A 310 35.85 27.04 15.23
C THR A 310 34.48 27.71 15.39
N LEU A 311 34.37 29.01 15.09
CA LEU A 311 33.10 29.75 15.11
C LEU A 311 32.11 29.31 14.02
N TYR A 312 32.60 28.66 12.96
CA TYR A 312 31.75 28.11 11.90
C TYR A 312 30.75 27.07 12.42
N ILE A 313 31.15 26.24 13.40
CA ILE A 313 30.31 25.18 13.98
C ILE A 313 29.06 25.75 14.66
N PRO A 314 29.15 26.61 15.69
CA PRO A 314 27.97 27.17 16.33
C PRO A 314 27.16 28.08 15.38
N ALA A 315 27.80 28.72 14.40
CA ALA A 315 27.08 29.50 13.39
C ALA A 315 26.23 28.59 12.48
N ALA A 316 26.81 27.49 11.98
CA ALA A 316 26.09 26.51 11.16
C ALA A 316 24.93 25.90 11.95
N LEU A 317 25.17 25.47 13.20
CA LEU A 317 24.12 24.91 14.05
C LEU A 317 23.01 25.93 14.37
N ALA A 318 23.36 27.21 14.60
CA ALA A 318 22.37 28.25 14.85
C ALA A 318 21.50 28.52 13.62
N VAL A 319 22.09 28.56 12.42
CA VAL A 319 21.34 28.82 11.16
C VAL A 319 20.51 27.62 10.75
N VAL A 320 21.04 26.39 10.87
CA VAL A 320 20.24 25.18 10.63
C VAL A 320 19.13 25.05 11.68
N GLY A 321 19.44 25.32 12.95
CA GLY A 321 18.46 25.32 14.04
C GLY A 321 17.37 26.38 13.87
N SER A 322 17.68 27.55 13.30
CA SER A 322 16.67 28.58 13.05
C SER A 322 15.65 28.20 11.99
N VAL A 323 16.01 27.30 11.06
CA VAL A 323 15.05 26.73 10.09
C VAL A 323 13.90 26.03 10.82
N TYR A 324 14.22 25.26 11.85
CA TYR A 324 13.22 24.58 12.68
C TYR A 324 12.56 25.50 13.71
N ALA A 325 13.26 26.56 14.17
CA ALA A 325 12.70 27.49 15.14
C ALA A 325 11.68 28.46 14.52
N VAL A 326 11.82 28.79 13.22
CA VAL A 326 10.96 29.78 12.52
C VAL A 326 10.58 29.27 11.12
N PRO A 327 9.86 28.14 10.99
CA PRO A 327 9.59 27.51 9.69
C PRO A 327 8.86 28.46 8.72
N GLN A 328 7.96 29.31 9.23
CA GLN A 328 7.21 30.31 8.45
C GLN A 328 8.10 31.27 7.66
N LEU A 329 9.26 31.66 8.21
CA LEU A 329 10.20 32.54 7.52
C LEU A 329 10.82 31.84 6.31
N TYR A 330 11.21 30.58 6.48
CA TYR A 330 11.84 29.78 5.44
C TYR A 330 10.81 29.30 4.41
N ASP A 331 9.56 29.15 4.81
CA ASP A 331 8.46 28.86 3.90
C ASP A 331 8.14 30.07 3.02
N ALA A 332 8.19 31.29 3.57
CA ALA A 332 8.08 32.51 2.78
C ALA A 332 9.23 32.66 1.76
N ILE A 333 10.45 32.22 2.13
CA ILE A 333 11.61 32.20 1.22
C ILE A 333 11.43 31.12 0.15
N GLY A 334 11.08 29.90 0.54
CA GLY A 334 10.88 28.76 -0.35
C GLY A 334 9.74 28.97 -1.32
N GLY A 335 8.64 29.59 -0.87
CA GLY A 335 7.46 29.91 -1.68
C GLY A 335 7.76 30.82 -2.89
N VAL A 336 8.84 31.62 -2.86
CA VAL A 336 9.26 32.43 -4.03
C VAL A 336 9.74 31.56 -5.18
N VAL A 337 10.32 30.40 -4.88
CA VAL A 337 10.90 29.47 -5.87
C VAL A 337 10.15 28.14 -5.94
N GLY A 338 9.00 28.03 -5.26
CA GLY A 338 8.13 26.85 -5.29
C GLY A 338 8.67 25.64 -4.52
N VAL A 339 9.44 25.85 -3.46
CA VAL A 339 9.96 24.76 -2.59
C VAL A 339 9.52 24.95 -1.15
N SER A 340 9.42 23.86 -0.38
CA SER A 340 9.06 23.92 1.04
C SER A 340 10.22 24.38 1.93
N TRP A 341 9.91 24.84 3.14
CA TRP A 341 10.93 25.23 4.12
C TRP A 341 11.92 24.09 4.44
N GLN A 342 11.51 22.82 4.38
CA GLN A 342 12.39 21.67 4.59
C GLN A 342 13.47 21.58 3.52
N VAL A 343 13.10 21.79 2.24
CA VAL A 343 14.05 21.83 1.11
C VAL A 343 15.03 23.00 1.30
N VAL A 344 14.55 24.17 1.72
CA VAL A 344 15.42 25.32 2.02
C VAL A 344 16.41 24.96 3.14
N GLY A 345 15.94 24.30 4.20
CA GLY A 345 16.78 23.81 5.29
C GLY A 345 17.86 22.85 4.83
N LEU A 346 17.52 21.91 3.95
CA LEU A 346 18.47 20.96 3.37
C LEU A 346 19.52 21.66 2.52
N VAL A 347 19.12 22.61 1.68
CA VAL A 347 20.06 23.41 0.87
C VAL A 347 21.01 24.20 1.77
N ILE A 348 20.51 24.78 2.87
CA ILE A 348 21.33 25.48 3.86
C ILE A 348 22.33 24.52 4.51
N ALA A 349 21.88 23.36 4.98
CA ALA A 349 22.74 22.35 5.60
C ALA A 349 23.81 21.83 4.62
N ALA A 350 23.43 21.58 3.37
CA ALA A 350 24.35 21.19 2.30
C ALA A 350 25.37 22.30 1.99
N ALA A 351 24.94 23.57 1.95
CA ALA A 351 25.83 24.71 1.75
C ALA A 351 26.85 24.85 2.90
N PHE A 352 26.43 24.59 4.14
CA PHE A 352 27.34 24.53 5.27
C PHE A 352 28.33 23.37 5.14
N LEU A 353 27.85 22.16 4.81
CA LEU A 353 28.72 21.01 4.61
C LEU A 353 29.75 21.24 3.48
N VAL A 354 29.34 21.82 2.36
CA VAL A 354 30.27 22.19 1.27
C VAL A 354 31.23 23.28 1.74
N GLY A 355 30.73 24.28 2.46
CA GLY A 355 31.54 25.36 3.00
C GLY A 355 32.63 24.89 3.96
N THR A 356 32.38 23.87 4.80
CA THR A 356 33.42 23.30 5.67
C THR A 356 34.58 22.74 4.85
N THR A 357 34.31 22.12 3.71
CA THR A 357 35.34 21.54 2.83
C THR A 357 36.24 22.58 2.16
N PHE A 358 35.91 23.88 2.24
CA PHE A 358 36.78 24.96 1.76
C PHE A 358 37.55 25.65 2.89
N LEU A 359 37.18 25.38 4.15
CA LEU A 359 37.88 25.91 5.33
C LEU A 359 38.99 24.96 5.81
N VAL A 360 38.75 23.66 5.69
CA VAL A 360 39.65 22.61 6.14
C VAL A 360 39.64 21.44 5.16
N GLU A 361 40.79 20.79 5.04
CA GLU A 361 40.95 19.59 4.21
C GLU A 361 40.40 18.37 4.95
N TYR A 362 39.51 17.62 4.28
CA TYR A 362 38.95 16.37 4.78
C TYR A 362 39.55 15.17 4.04
N ASP A 363 39.75 14.08 4.78
CA ASP A 363 40.10 12.77 4.22
C ASP A 363 39.01 12.32 3.24
N THR A 364 39.43 11.79 2.08
CA THR A 364 38.55 11.38 0.99
C THR A 364 37.51 10.35 1.45
N GLU A 365 37.94 9.37 2.27
CA GLU A 365 37.07 8.32 2.81
C GLU A 365 36.03 8.86 3.80
N GLU A 366 36.43 9.77 4.70
CA GLU A 366 35.53 10.36 5.70
C GLU A 366 34.48 11.27 5.03
N LEU A 367 34.91 12.11 4.07
CA LEU A 367 34.00 12.98 3.33
C LEU A 367 33.00 12.16 2.50
N TYR A 368 33.43 11.07 1.87
CA TYR A 368 32.52 10.20 1.11
C TYR A 368 31.46 9.56 2.03
N PHE A 369 31.86 9.11 3.21
CA PHE A 369 30.93 8.57 4.22
C PHE A 369 29.90 9.63 4.67
N VAL A 370 30.33 10.87 4.93
CA VAL A 370 29.44 11.96 5.33
C VAL A 370 28.45 12.30 4.21
N VAL A 371 28.89 12.37 2.95
CA VAL A 371 27.99 12.63 1.81
C VAL A 371 26.97 11.49 1.66
N TRP A 372 27.42 10.23 1.72
CA TRP A 372 26.50 9.08 1.68
C TRP A 372 25.47 9.12 2.82
N ALA A 373 25.91 9.39 4.05
CA ALA A 373 25.04 9.50 5.22
C ALA A 373 24.03 10.64 5.08
N ALA A 374 24.43 11.79 4.53
CA ALA A 374 23.55 12.93 4.33
C ALA A 374 22.45 12.65 3.30
N PHE A 375 22.79 12.05 2.16
CA PHE A 375 21.81 11.74 1.10
C PHE A 375 20.84 10.63 1.53
N ILE A 376 21.34 9.52 2.09
CA ILE A 376 20.48 8.42 2.56
C ILE A 376 19.67 8.83 3.78
N GLY A 377 20.26 9.59 4.71
CA GLY A 377 19.52 10.14 5.86
C GLY A 377 18.37 11.02 5.39
N SER A 378 18.61 11.93 4.45
CA SER A 378 17.54 12.75 3.90
C SER A 378 16.46 11.95 3.19
N ALA A 379 16.83 10.91 2.46
CA ALA A 379 15.87 10.04 1.79
C ALA A 379 15.00 9.26 2.78
N ALA A 380 15.61 8.70 3.82
CA ALA A 380 14.95 7.94 4.88
C ALA A 380 13.92 8.78 5.67
N PHE A 381 14.17 10.08 5.85
CA PHE A 381 13.19 10.98 6.47
C PHE A 381 12.21 11.62 5.48
N THR A 382 12.44 11.47 4.18
CA THR A 382 11.49 11.90 3.14
C THR A 382 10.43 10.83 2.90
N GLN A 383 10.81 9.55 2.84
CA GLN A 383 9.88 8.43 2.68
C GLN A 383 10.31 7.23 3.52
N THR A 384 9.32 6.55 4.13
CA THR A 384 9.57 5.38 5.00
C THR A 384 10.30 4.24 4.28
N ARG A 385 10.07 4.07 2.97
CA ARG A 385 10.74 3.05 2.15
C ARG A 385 12.25 3.17 2.03
N PHE A 386 12.90 4.27 2.42
CA PHE A 386 14.38 4.39 2.34
C PHE A 386 15.10 4.05 3.65
N ASN A 387 14.36 3.77 4.73
CA ASN A 387 14.95 3.56 6.05
C ASN A 387 15.91 2.36 6.12
N TYR A 388 15.63 1.30 5.39
CA TYR A 388 16.47 0.10 5.43
C TYR A 388 17.90 0.36 4.92
N TYR A 389 18.13 1.38 4.07
CA TYR A 389 19.47 1.81 3.67
C TYR A 389 20.24 2.48 4.79
N LEU A 390 19.56 3.25 5.65
CA LEU A 390 20.18 4.00 6.74
C LEU A 390 20.73 3.09 7.84
N ALA A 391 20.23 1.85 7.93
CA ALA A 391 20.68 0.84 8.89
C ALA A 391 22.20 0.63 8.89
N VAL A 392 22.83 0.53 7.70
CA VAL A 392 24.28 0.32 7.57
C VAL A 392 25.06 1.56 8.01
N ILE A 393 24.59 2.75 7.65
CA ILE A 393 25.20 4.02 8.07
C ILE A 393 25.13 4.17 9.59
N VAL A 394 23.98 3.84 10.19
CA VAL A 394 23.80 3.88 11.65
C VAL A 394 24.73 2.88 12.34
N ALA A 395 24.83 1.66 11.83
CA ALA A 395 25.76 0.65 12.36
C ALA A 395 27.22 1.11 12.30
N VAL A 396 27.68 1.62 11.15
CA VAL A 396 29.04 2.13 10.95
C VAL A 396 29.32 3.36 11.82
N GLY A 397 28.40 4.33 11.84
CA GLY A 397 28.53 5.55 12.64
C GLY A 397 28.55 5.27 14.14
N THR A 398 27.77 4.28 14.60
CA THR A 398 27.79 3.83 15.99
C THR A 398 29.14 3.22 16.38
N ALA A 399 29.73 2.40 15.50
CA ALA A 399 31.09 1.89 15.71
C ALA A 399 32.13 3.01 15.74
N TYR A 400 31.98 4.01 14.88
CA TYR A 400 32.81 5.22 14.90
C TYR A 400 32.73 5.94 16.25
N PHE A 401 31.51 6.21 16.73
CA PHE A 401 31.31 6.83 18.04
C PHE A 401 31.92 6.02 19.19
N LEU A 402 31.80 4.70 19.13
CA LEU A 402 32.37 3.80 20.12
C LEU A 402 33.91 3.89 20.14
N GLN A 403 34.55 3.93 18.96
CA GLN A 403 36.00 4.14 18.86
C GLN A 403 36.41 5.49 19.44
N VAL A 404 35.71 6.58 19.08
CA VAL A 404 35.99 7.91 19.64
C VAL A 404 35.88 7.91 21.17
N SER A 405 34.88 7.19 21.70
CA SER A 405 34.71 7.03 23.15
C SER A 405 35.85 6.22 23.78
N PHE A 406 36.35 5.17 23.12
CA PHE A 406 37.49 4.39 23.60
C PHE A 406 38.81 5.16 23.54
N ASP A 407 39.02 5.94 22.48
CA ASP A 407 40.20 6.79 22.33
C ASP A 407 40.23 7.89 23.38
N ALA A 408 39.07 8.47 23.72
CA ALA A 408 38.94 9.45 24.80
C ALA A 408 39.22 8.87 26.20
N LEU A 409 39.18 7.54 26.35
CA LEU A 409 39.42 6.82 27.61
C LEU A 409 40.79 6.14 27.68
N ASP A 410 41.64 6.25 26.65
CA ASP A 410 42.97 5.61 26.51
C ASP A 410 42.97 4.05 26.53
N LEU A 411 41.98 3.42 25.88
CA LEU A 411 41.77 1.94 25.96
C LEU A 411 42.01 1.17 24.65
N SER A 412 42.87 1.67 23.77
CA SER A 412 43.05 1.16 22.41
C SER A 412 43.79 -0.20 22.28
N SER A 413 44.17 -0.89 23.37
CA SER A 413 44.86 -2.20 23.27
C SER A 413 44.63 -3.17 24.42
N LEU A 414 44.86 -4.47 24.16
CA LEU A 414 44.84 -5.56 25.16
C LEU A 414 45.90 -5.40 26.27
N ASP A 415 46.96 -4.62 26.05
CA ASP A 415 47.96 -4.32 27.08
C ASP A 415 47.50 -3.18 28.01
N ALA A 416 46.68 -2.24 27.52
CA ALA A 416 46.02 -1.22 28.34
C ALA A 416 44.96 -1.85 29.28
N LEU A 417 44.34 -2.95 28.86
CA LEU A 417 43.37 -3.73 29.65
C LEU A 417 43.91 -4.30 30.98
N ARG A 418 45.24 -4.34 31.17
CA ARG A 418 45.87 -4.78 32.43
C ARG A 418 46.03 -3.66 33.47
N ASN A 419 45.95 -2.39 33.06
CA ASN A 419 46.12 -1.21 33.91
C ASN A 419 44.85 -0.33 33.95
N VAL A 420 43.67 -0.92 33.74
CA VAL A 420 42.41 -0.17 33.67
C VAL A 420 41.95 0.23 35.06
N GLU A 421 41.64 1.51 35.24
CA GLU A 421 41.03 2.02 36.46
C GLU A 421 39.55 1.63 36.52
N GLY A 422 39.02 1.32 37.71
CA GLY A 422 37.66 0.79 37.85
C GLY A 422 36.55 1.69 37.26
N TRP A 423 36.75 3.00 37.22
CA TRP A 423 35.79 3.93 36.62
C TRP A 423 35.77 3.86 35.08
N GLN A 424 36.90 3.56 34.42
CA GLN A 424 36.96 3.39 32.96
C GLN A 424 36.14 2.18 32.52
N VAL A 425 36.21 1.07 33.27
CA VAL A 425 35.37 -0.12 33.02
C VAL A 425 33.89 0.21 33.19
N LEU A 426 33.53 0.97 34.23
CA LEU A 426 32.14 1.39 34.47
C LEU A 426 31.61 2.31 33.36
N THR A 427 32.43 3.24 32.86
CA THR A 427 32.06 4.11 31.74
C THR A 427 31.84 3.31 30.46
N ILE A 428 32.69 2.33 30.14
CA ILE A 428 32.48 1.44 28.98
C ILE A 428 31.21 0.61 29.15
N ALA A 429 31.01 0.02 30.33
CA ALA A 429 29.80 -0.74 30.61
C ALA A 429 28.55 0.15 30.46
N ALA A 430 28.62 1.42 30.86
CA ALA A 430 27.56 2.39 30.64
C ALA A 430 27.35 2.72 29.16
N VAL A 431 28.42 2.94 28.37
CA VAL A 431 28.31 3.19 26.92
C VAL A 431 27.72 1.97 26.18
N LEU A 432 28.21 0.77 26.49
CA LEU A 432 27.67 -0.47 25.94
C LEU A 432 26.24 -0.74 26.40
N ALA A 433 25.89 -0.40 27.65
CA ALA A 433 24.51 -0.49 28.12
C ALA A 433 23.61 0.51 27.41
N ILE A 434 24.03 1.76 27.24
CA ILE A 434 23.30 2.79 26.47
C ILE A 434 23.10 2.33 25.02
N LEU A 435 24.05 1.62 24.43
CA LEU A 435 23.94 1.08 23.09
C LEU A 435 23.01 -0.13 23.01
N ILE A 436 23.22 -1.14 23.85
CA ILE A 436 22.59 -2.47 23.72
C ILE A 436 21.22 -2.53 24.42
N VAL A 437 21.06 -1.89 25.59
CA VAL A 437 19.83 -1.99 26.38
C VAL A 437 18.62 -1.45 25.63
N PRO A 438 18.66 -0.30 24.92
CA PRO A 438 17.51 0.16 24.15
C PRO A 438 17.14 -0.77 22.99
N LEU A 439 18.13 -1.38 22.33
CA LEU A 439 17.93 -2.33 21.23
C LEU A 439 17.30 -3.66 21.70
N VAL A 440 17.42 -3.98 22.99
CA VAL A 440 16.96 -5.24 23.58
C VAL A 440 15.78 -5.08 24.54
N GLY A 441 15.54 -3.88 25.08
CA GLY A 441 14.58 -3.66 26.16
C GLY A 441 13.68 -2.43 26.03
N VAL A 442 13.89 -1.55 25.05
CA VAL A 442 13.02 -0.38 24.80
C VAL A 442 12.27 -0.54 23.48
N ALA A 443 12.97 -0.99 22.43
CA ALA A 443 12.33 -1.42 21.18
C ALA A 443 11.89 -2.90 21.27
N THR A 444 10.96 -3.30 20.40
CA THR A 444 10.62 -4.72 20.22
C THR A 444 11.87 -5.47 19.79
N PRO A 445 12.38 -6.43 20.57
CA PRO A 445 13.62 -7.11 20.24
C PRO A 445 13.49 -7.91 18.94
N VAL A 446 14.57 -8.02 18.17
CA VAL A 446 14.60 -8.70 16.86
C VAL A 446 14.06 -10.14 16.90
N TRP A 447 14.30 -10.91 17.96
CA TRP A 447 13.73 -12.27 18.07
C TRP A 447 12.22 -12.28 18.31
N THR A 448 11.69 -11.28 19.01
CA THR A 448 10.25 -11.12 19.21
C THR A 448 9.60 -10.69 17.90
N ALA A 449 10.19 -9.70 17.21
CA ALA A 449 9.73 -9.25 15.89
C ALA A 449 9.80 -10.38 14.85
N GLY A 450 10.87 -11.19 14.87
CA GLY A 450 11.01 -12.36 14.01
C GLY A 450 9.98 -13.45 14.32
N ASN A 451 9.72 -13.73 15.61
CA ASN A 451 8.70 -14.71 16.00
C ASN A 451 7.27 -14.29 15.64
N SER A 452 6.99 -12.99 15.51
CA SER A 452 5.70 -12.50 15.04
C SER A 452 5.54 -12.52 13.52
N THR A 453 6.55 -12.97 12.77
CA THR A 453 6.47 -13.03 11.31
C THR A 453 5.57 -14.17 10.89
N GLN A 454 4.45 -13.84 10.26
CA GLN A 454 3.46 -14.80 9.77
C GLN A 454 3.09 -14.44 8.33
N PRO A 455 2.64 -15.42 7.52
CA PRO A 455 1.97 -15.13 6.26
C PRO A 455 0.84 -14.11 6.50
N GLY A 456 0.81 -13.04 5.69
CA GLY A 456 -0.21 -11.99 5.82
C GLY A 456 -1.58 -12.43 5.32
N SER A 457 -2.45 -11.48 4.95
CA SER A 457 -3.82 -11.75 4.48
C SER A 457 -3.93 -12.61 3.21
N VAL A 458 -2.81 -12.93 2.55
CA VAL A 458 -2.76 -13.92 1.47
C VAL A 458 -3.33 -15.27 1.92
N THR A 459 -3.21 -15.65 3.20
CA THR A 459 -3.80 -16.91 3.71
C THR A 459 -5.31 -16.94 3.62
N GLU A 460 -5.95 -15.78 3.74
CA GLU A 460 -7.41 -15.66 3.66
C GLU A 460 -7.91 -15.56 2.21
N TRP A 461 -7.00 -15.21 1.29
CA TRP A 461 -7.25 -15.15 -0.15
C TRP A 461 -6.91 -16.47 -0.87
N ASP A 462 -5.99 -17.26 -0.33
CA ASP A 462 -5.42 -18.45 -1.00
C ASP A 462 -6.49 -19.48 -1.37
N GLU A 463 -7.50 -19.69 -0.53
CA GLU A 463 -8.64 -20.57 -0.84
C GLU A 463 -9.37 -20.10 -2.12
N GLY A 464 -9.78 -18.83 -2.18
CA GLY A 464 -10.53 -18.29 -3.32
C GLY A 464 -9.69 -18.21 -4.60
N LEU A 465 -8.37 -17.97 -4.46
CA LEU A 465 -7.44 -17.95 -5.59
C LEU A 465 -7.18 -19.35 -6.14
N GLN A 466 -7.06 -20.37 -5.27
CA GLN A 466 -6.96 -21.78 -5.70
C GLN A 466 -8.25 -22.25 -6.35
N TRP A 467 -9.41 -21.93 -5.77
CA TRP A 467 -10.70 -22.20 -6.40
C TRP A 467 -10.78 -21.58 -7.80
N MET A 468 -10.35 -20.33 -7.97
CA MET A 468 -10.32 -19.69 -9.29
C MET A 468 -9.37 -20.42 -10.25
N ASN A 469 -8.20 -20.88 -9.77
CA ASN A 469 -7.27 -21.63 -10.61
C ASN A 469 -7.88 -22.93 -11.14
N ASP A 470 -8.56 -23.67 -10.25
CA ASP A 470 -9.09 -25.01 -10.51
C ASP A 470 -10.47 -25.00 -11.22
N GLU A 471 -11.32 -24.03 -10.91
CA GLU A 471 -12.76 -24.03 -11.25
C GLU A 471 -13.17 -22.96 -12.27
N THR A 472 -12.20 -22.25 -12.88
CA THR A 472 -12.43 -21.37 -14.02
C THR A 472 -11.58 -21.77 -15.23
N PRO A 473 -11.96 -21.42 -16.47
CA PRO A 473 -11.18 -21.74 -17.67
C PRO A 473 -9.78 -21.12 -17.63
N THR A 474 -8.80 -21.70 -18.31
CA THR A 474 -7.50 -21.02 -18.51
C THR A 474 -7.71 -19.80 -19.41
N PRO A 475 -7.03 -18.66 -19.20
CA PRO A 475 -7.08 -17.56 -20.16
C PRO A 475 -6.73 -18.04 -21.58
N GLY A 476 -7.65 -17.84 -22.52
CA GLY A 476 -7.59 -18.38 -23.89
C GLY A 476 -8.50 -19.57 -24.15
N GLU A 477 -9.22 -20.07 -23.14
CA GLU A 477 -10.15 -21.21 -23.22
C GLU A 477 -11.60 -20.85 -22.86
N LEU A 478 -11.88 -19.61 -22.45
CA LEU A 478 -13.23 -19.15 -22.13
C LEU A 478 -14.16 -19.33 -23.34
N GLU A 479 -15.40 -19.79 -23.09
CA GLU A 479 -16.45 -20.00 -24.10
C GLU A 479 -16.01 -20.99 -25.21
N GLY A 480 -15.19 -21.97 -24.84
CA GLY A 480 -14.76 -23.06 -25.72
C GLY A 480 -13.65 -22.70 -26.71
N ALA A 481 -12.97 -21.57 -26.51
CA ALA A 481 -11.78 -21.21 -27.28
C ALA A 481 -10.63 -22.23 -27.08
N ASP A 482 -9.71 -22.31 -28.06
CA ASP A 482 -8.56 -23.26 -28.06
C ASP A 482 -7.23 -22.51 -28.20
N ASN A 483 -7.03 -21.46 -27.38
CA ASN A 483 -5.82 -20.62 -27.39
C ASN A 483 -5.19 -20.42 -25.99
N PRO A 484 -4.98 -21.48 -25.19
CA PRO A 484 -4.51 -21.35 -23.81
C PRO A 484 -3.18 -20.59 -23.71
N MET A 485 -3.14 -19.61 -22.80
CA MET A 485 -1.96 -18.82 -22.53
C MET A 485 -1.05 -19.53 -21.52
N GLU A 486 0.24 -19.65 -21.85
CA GLU A 486 1.25 -20.19 -20.94
C GLU A 486 1.66 -19.15 -19.88
N LEU A 487 1.52 -19.47 -18.58
CA LEU A 487 1.93 -18.58 -17.49
C LEU A 487 3.40 -18.14 -17.57
N TYR A 488 4.30 -19.06 -17.91
CA TYR A 488 5.74 -18.80 -18.07
C TYR A 488 6.16 -18.68 -19.55
N GLY A 489 5.21 -18.41 -20.43
CA GLY A 489 5.44 -18.19 -21.86
C GLY A 489 6.29 -16.94 -22.12
N THR A 490 6.76 -16.80 -23.35
CA THR A 490 7.45 -15.59 -23.81
C THR A 490 6.54 -14.81 -24.73
N TYR A 491 6.18 -13.59 -24.31
CA TYR A 491 5.28 -12.70 -25.04
C TYR A 491 6.04 -11.49 -25.55
N GLU A 492 5.76 -11.08 -26.80
CA GLU A 492 6.33 -9.85 -27.34
C GLU A 492 5.66 -8.65 -26.68
N ARG A 493 6.45 -7.69 -26.20
CA ARG A 493 5.91 -6.45 -25.62
C ARG A 493 5.62 -5.45 -26.74
N PRO A 494 4.36 -5.06 -26.96
CA PRO A 494 3.98 -4.09 -27.99
C PRO A 494 4.59 -2.70 -27.72
N ALA A 495 4.72 -1.89 -28.76
CA ALA A 495 5.36 -0.58 -28.68
C ALA A 495 4.48 0.50 -28.02
N ASP A 496 3.18 0.41 -28.23
CA ASP A 496 2.11 1.15 -27.54
C ASP A 496 1.82 0.59 -26.14
N GLY A 497 2.20 -0.66 -25.89
CA GLY A 497 2.03 -1.33 -24.61
C GLY A 497 0.67 -1.99 -24.44
N ASP A 498 -0.14 -2.01 -25.49
CA ASP A 498 -1.44 -2.67 -25.53
C ASP A 498 -1.28 -4.06 -26.17
N PHE A 499 -1.53 -5.11 -25.41
CA PHE A 499 -1.24 -6.49 -25.81
C PHE A 499 -2.49 -7.12 -26.40
N ASP A 500 -2.43 -7.45 -27.69
CA ASP A 500 -3.50 -8.17 -28.40
C ASP A 500 -3.70 -9.56 -27.77
N TYR A 501 -4.72 -9.70 -26.92
CA TYR A 501 -5.02 -10.98 -26.28
C TYR A 501 -5.73 -11.94 -27.24
N PRO A 502 -5.47 -13.26 -27.15
CA PRO A 502 -6.17 -14.22 -27.99
C PRO A 502 -7.65 -14.35 -27.59
N GLU A 503 -8.47 -14.86 -28.51
CA GLU A 503 -9.85 -15.24 -28.24
C GLU A 503 -9.92 -16.21 -27.05
N GLY A 504 -10.89 -15.99 -26.16
CA GLY A 504 -11.05 -16.73 -24.90
C GLY A 504 -10.19 -16.23 -23.74
N ALA A 505 -9.33 -15.22 -23.94
CA ALA A 505 -8.64 -14.56 -22.84
C ALA A 505 -9.54 -13.56 -22.12
N TYR A 506 -9.35 -13.43 -20.81
CA TYR A 506 -10.17 -12.58 -19.96
C TYR A 506 -9.38 -11.99 -18.81
N GLY A 507 -9.86 -10.85 -18.30
CA GLY A 507 -9.33 -10.16 -17.12
C GLY A 507 -10.06 -10.53 -15.82
N VAL A 508 -9.37 -10.31 -14.70
CA VAL A 508 -9.90 -10.37 -13.33
C VAL A 508 -9.74 -8.99 -12.68
N GLN A 509 -10.86 -8.34 -12.40
CA GLN A 509 -10.89 -7.04 -11.77
C GLN A 509 -10.85 -7.16 -10.24
N SER A 510 -9.94 -6.43 -9.60
CA SER A 510 -9.92 -6.24 -8.14
C SER A 510 -9.19 -4.93 -7.81
N TRP A 511 -8.97 -4.64 -6.53
CA TRP A 511 -8.05 -3.58 -6.14
C TRP A 511 -6.61 -3.95 -6.49
N TRP A 512 -5.79 -2.94 -6.81
CA TRP A 512 -4.45 -3.15 -7.36
C TRP A 512 -3.51 -3.91 -6.42
N ASP A 513 -3.73 -3.85 -5.10
CA ASP A 513 -2.97 -4.59 -4.08
C ASP A 513 -2.91 -6.11 -4.37
N TYR A 514 -3.97 -6.67 -4.96
CA TYR A 514 -4.16 -8.12 -5.06
C TYR A 514 -3.67 -8.71 -6.39
N GLY A 515 -3.28 -7.87 -7.36
CA GLY A 515 -2.93 -8.33 -8.71
C GLY A 515 -1.81 -9.37 -8.75
N HIS A 516 -0.78 -9.26 -7.91
CA HIS A 516 0.28 -10.28 -7.85
C HIS A 516 -0.25 -11.64 -7.34
N TRP A 517 -1.22 -11.66 -6.43
CA TRP A 517 -1.81 -12.90 -5.95
C TRP A 517 -2.69 -13.54 -7.02
N ILE A 518 -3.48 -12.74 -7.74
CA ILE A 518 -4.26 -13.20 -8.89
C ILE A 518 -3.35 -13.83 -9.95
N THR A 519 -2.23 -13.17 -10.31
CA THR A 519 -1.28 -13.73 -11.29
C THR A 519 -0.58 -15.00 -10.80
N THR A 520 -0.14 -15.05 -9.53
CA THR A 520 0.76 -16.12 -9.06
C THR A 520 0.05 -17.30 -8.42
N ARG A 521 -1.18 -17.12 -7.91
CA ARG A 521 -1.96 -18.16 -7.24
C ARG A 521 -3.16 -18.61 -8.05
N ALA A 522 -3.91 -17.66 -8.62
CA ALA A 522 -5.02 -17.99 -9.51
C ALA A 522 -4.54 -18.28 -10.94
N GLU A 523 -3.33 -17.86 -11.32
CA GLU A 523 -2.82 -17.94 -12.69
C GLU A 523 -3.78 -17.30 -13.70
N ARG A 524 -4.39 -16.16 -13.32
CA ARG A 524 -5.28 -15.35 -14.15
C ARG A 524 -4.69 -13.96 -14.37
N ILE A 525 -5.24 -13.22 -15.33
CA ILE A 525 -4.75 -11.89 -15.75
C ILE A 525 -5.43 -10.80 -14.90
N PRO A 526 -4.74 -10.11 -13.99
CA PRO A 526 -5.35 -9.03 -13.22
C PRO A 526 -5.45 -7.74 -14.03
N ASN A 527 -6.56 -7.01 -13.93
CA ASN A 527 -6.72 -5.71 -14.59
C ASN A 527 -5.83 -4.61 -13.98
N ALA A 528 -5.48 -4.73 -12.70
CA ALA A 528 -4.63 -3.80 -11.97
C ALA A 528 -3.66 -4.55 -11.04
N ASN A 529 -2.49 -3.96 -10.73
CA ASN A 529 -1.44 -4.66 -10.01
C ASN A 529 -0.61 -3.78 -9.03
N PRO A 530 0.18 -4.40 -8.12
CA PRO A 530 1.00 -3.70 -7.12
C PRO A 530 2.05 -2.72 -7.65
N PHE A 531 2.30 -2.67 -8.95
CA PHE A 531 3.07 -1.59 -9.57
C PHE A 531 2.24 -0.31 -9.80
N GLN A 532 1.01 -0.27 -9.26
CA GLN A 532 0.01 0.78 -9.42
C GLN A 532 -0.45 0.99 -10.87
N GLN A 533 -0.20 0.01 -11.74
CA GLN A 533 -0.75 0.02 -13.09
C GLN A 533 -2.26 -0.14 -12.99
N ASN A 534 -2.99 0.71 -13.71
CA ASN A 534 -4.46 0.77 -13.75
C ASN A 534 -5.14 0.97 -12.38
N ALA A 535 -4.44 1.51 -11.36
CA ALA A 535 -5.04 1.81 -10.06
C ALA A 535 -6.23 2.78 -10.15
N GLY A 536 -6.15 3.79 -11.04
CA GLY A 536 -7.26 4.71 -11.32
C GLY A 536 -8.46 4.00 -11.96
N ALA A 537 -8.22 3.23 -13.03
CA ALA A 537 -9.29 2.48 -13.69
C ALA A 537 -9.96 1.43 -12.77
N ALA A 538 -9.18 0.78 -11.89
CA ALA A 538 -9.74 -0.08 -10.85
C ALA A 538 -10.59 0.69 -9.84
N ALA A 539 -10.17 1.90 -9.43
CA ALA A 539 -10.98 2.76 -8.56
C ALA A 539 -12.29 3.19 -9.25
N ASP A 540 -12.20 3.61 -10.51
CA ASP A 540 -13.36 4.01 -11.33
C ASP A 540 -14.37 2.86 -11.44
N TYR A 541 -13.90 1.63 -11.67
CA TYR A 541 -14.77 0.46 -11.70
C TYR A 541 -15.41 0.15 -10.35
N LEU A 542 -14.60 0.07 -9.29
CA LEU A 542 -15.05 -0.33 -7.95
C LEU A 542 -16.04 0.66 -7.33
N LEU A 543 -15.91 1.95 -7.70
CA LEU A 543 -16.77 3.02 -7.22
C LEU A 543 -17.87 3.39 -8.20
N ALA A 544 -17.94 2.81 -9.40
CA ALA A 544 -18.96 3.13 -10.39
C ALA A 544 -20.38 3.06 -9.75
N PRO A 545 -21.22 4.09 -9.94
CA PRO A 545 -22.54 4.19 -9.32
C PRO A 545 -23.60 3.31 -10.00
N SER A 546 -23.32 2.74 -11.17
CA SER A 546 -24.24 1.88 -11.91
C SER A 546 -23.49 0.76 -12.66
N GLU A 547 -24.21 -0.29 -13.05
CA GLU A 547 -23.62 -1.41 -13.81
C GLU A 547 -23.24 -1.02 -15.25
N ALA A 548 -24.00 -0.10 -15.85
CA ALA A 548 -23.68 0.44 -17.16
C ALA A 548 -22.35 1.22 -17.13
N GLU A 549 -22.15 2.06 -16.11
CA GLU A 549 -20.91 2.83 -15.95
C GLU A 549 -19.72 1.93 -15.61
N SER A 550 -19.90 0.91 -14.76
CA SER A 550 -18.83 -0.06 -14.47
C SER A 550 -18.40 -0.83 -15.74
N THR A 551 -19.35 -1.17 -16.61
CA THR A 551 -19.07 -1.78 -17.92
C THR A 551 -18.33 -0.83 -18.87
N GLU A 552 -18.71 0.45 -18.91
CA GLU A 552 -18.00 1.46 -19.72
C GLU A 552 -16.56 1.64 -19.24
N VAL A 553 -16.33 1.65 -17.92
CA VAL A 553 -14.98 1.70 -17.37
C VAL A 553 -14.13 0.53 -17.85
N LEU A 554 -14.63 -0.71 -17.77
CA LEU A 554 -13.91 -1.89 -18.26
C LEU A 554 -13.61 -1.77 -19.75
N ALA A 555 -14.61 -1.42 -20.57
CA ALA A 555 -14.44 -1.25 -22.02
C ALA A 555 -13.46 -0.11 -22.39
N SER A 556 -13.27 0.88 -21.51
CA SER A 556 -12.33 1.98 -21.73
C SER A 556 -10.87 1.63 -21.41
N GLN A 557 -10.61 0.53 -20.70
CA GLN A 557 -9.26 0.16 -20.27
C GLN A 557 -8.38 -0.34 -21.42
N SER A 558 -8.96 -1.07 -22.38
CA SER A 558 -8.29 -1.67 -23.54
C SER A 558 -9.34 -2.16 -24.55
N ASP A 559 -8.93 -2.52 -25.77
CA ASP A 559 -9.83 -3.10 -26.78
C ASP A 559 -10.49 -4.41 -26.27
N GLU A 560 -9.77 -5.20 -25.46
CA GLU A 560 -10.28 -6.41 -24.80
C GLU A 560 -10.83 -6.17 -23.39
N GLY A 561 -10.88 -4.92 -22.91
CA GLY A 561 -11.26 -4.61 -21.53
C GLY A 561 -12.67 -5.07 -21.18
N ALA A 562 -13.59 -5.03 -22.15
CA ALA A 562 -14.95 -5.55 -22.04
C ALA A 562 -15.02 -7.08 -21.84
N ASN A 563 -13.93 -7.81 -22.12
CA ASN A 563 -13.80 -9.25 -21.89
C ASN A 563 -13.37 -9.58 -20.45
N THR A 564 -13.30 -8.60 -19.55
CA THR A 564 -13.12 -8.86 -18.12
C THR A 564 -14.27 -9.71 -17.61
N ARG A 565 -13.94 -10.91 -17.11
CA ARG A 565 -14.94 -11.94 -16.78
C ARG A 565 -15.19 -12.06 -15.29
N TYR A 566 -14.19 -11.78 -14.44
CA TYR A 566 -14.32 -11.98 -12.99
C TYR A 566 -14.00 -10.73 -12.20
N VAL A 567 -14.63 -10.63 -11.03
CA VAL A 567 -14.38 -9.57 -10.05
C VAL A 567 -14.14 -10.20 -8.70
N MET A 568 -13.04 -9.87 -8.04
CA MET A 568 -12.78 -10.30 -6.67
C MET A 568 -12.83 -9.10 -5.73
N VAL A 569 -13.63 -9.20 -4.67
CA VAL A 569 -13.80 -8.15 -3.65
C VAL A 569 -13.62 -8.75 -2.27
N ASP A 570 -12.81 -8.11 -1.42
CA ASP A 570 -12.71 -8.46 0.00
C ASP A 570 -13.42 -7.47 0.91
N TRP A 571 -13.59 -7.89 2.16
CA TRP A 571 -14.24 -7.06 3.18
C TRP A 571 -13.48 -5.75 3.47
N GLN A 572 -12.16 -5.74 3.25
CA GLN A 572 -11.32 -4.56 3.50
C GLN A 572 -11.62 -3.46 2.49
N MET A 573 -11.80 -3.82 1.21
CA MET A 573 -12.23 -2.91 0.15
C MET A 573 -13.60 -2.31 0.46
N ALA A 574 -14.54 -3.11 0.97
CA ALA A 574 -15.89 -2.64 1.30
C ALA A 574 -15.96 -1.82 2.60
N SER A 575 -14.91 -1.82 3.43
CA SER A 575 -14.93 -1.18 4.76
C SER A 575 -14.24 0.19 4.80
N PRO A 576 -14.98 1.28 5.11
CA PRO A 576 -14.44 2.63 5.34
C PRO A 576 -13.46 2.79 6.50
N ASN A 577 -13.40 1.79 7.38
CA ASN A 577 -12.41 1.71 8.45
C ASN A 577 -11.18 0.87 8.05
N SER A 578 -11.10 0.46 6.78
CA SER A 578 -10.00 -0.30 6.19
C SER A 578 -9.57 0.33 4.85
N LYS A 579 -9.75 -0.35 3.70
CA LYS A 579 -9.20 0.06 2.40
C LYS A 579 -10.14 0.89 1.53
N PHE A 580 -11.43 0.99 1.85
CA PHE A 580 -12.41 1.71 1.00
C PHE A 580 -11.98 3.14 0.60
N ASN A 581 -11.33 3.89 1.50
CA ASN A 581 -10.95 5.27 1.25
C ASN A 581 -9.80 5.39 0.21
N ALA A 582 -9.05 4.32 -0.03
CA ALA A 582 -7.95 4.34 -0.98
C ALA A 582 -8.45 4.49 -2.43
N PRO A 583 -9.39 3.67 -2.95
CA PRO A 583 -10.04 3.90 -4.23
C PRO A 583 -10.55 5.33 -4.43
N VAL A 584 -11.16 5.95 -3.41
CA VAL A 584 -11.69 7.32 -3.51
C VAL A 584 -10.60 8.34 -3.86
N THR A 585 -9.34 8.10 -3.47
CA THR A 585 -8.21 9.00 -3.80
C THR A 585 -7.73 8.85 -5.25
N PHE A 586 -8.00 7.71 -5.88
CA PHE A 586 -7.63 7.41 -7.26
C PHE A 586 -8.80 7.59 -8.25
N TYR A 587 -10.01 7.79 -7.73
CA TYR A 587 -11.22 7.98 -8.50
C TYR A 587 -11.13 9.24 -9.36
N SER A 588 -11.58 9.14 -10.61
CA SER A 588 -11.56 10.23 -11.58
C SER A 588 -12.67 11.26 -11.38
N GLY A 589 -13.71 10.91 -10.60
CA GLY A 589 -14.79 11.81 -10.20
C GLY A 589 -14.36 12.92 -9.23
N ASN A 590 -15.31 13.78 -8.87
CA ASN A 590 -15.08 14.90 -7.95
C ASN A 590 -15.40 14.56 -6.49
N GLU A 591 -15.84 13.33 -6.23
CA GLU A 591 -16.24 12.83 -4.94
C GLU A 591 -15.05 12.64 -4.01
N THR A 592 -15.28 12.99 -2.75
CA THR A 592 -14.35 12.88 -1.64
C THR A 592 -14.82 11.79 -0.68
N VAL A 593 -13.98 11.41 0.28
CA VAL A 593 -14.34 10.38 1.29
C VAL A 593 -15.63 10.75 2.05
N GLN A 594 -15.91 12.05 2.22
CA GLN A 594 -17.11 12.55 2.90
C GLN A 594 -18.39 12.31 2.09
N ASP A 595 -18.31 12.27 0.76
CA ASP A 595 -19.45 12.03 -0.11
C ASP A 595 -19.95 10.57 -0.03
N PHE A 596 -19.12 9.65 0.45
CA PHE A 596 -19.47 8.25 0.72
C PHE A 596 -19.80 8.00 2.21
N ASN A 597 -19.13 8.70 3.12
CA ASN A 597 -19.16 8.40 4.54
C ASN A 597 -19.13 9.67 5.39
N GLU A 598 -20.17 9.88 6.18
CA GLU A 598 -20.25 11.00 7.10
C GLU A 598 -19.93 10.56 8.54
N ARG A 599 -19.16 11.37 9.28
CA ARG A 599 -18.82 11.09 10.68
C ARG A 599 -19.65 11.96 11.60
N LEU A 600 -20.41 11.33 12.48
CA LEU A 600 -21.17 11.97 13.53
C LEU A 600 -20.37 12.02 14.82
N TYR A 601 -20.54 13.10 15.57
CA TYR A 601 -19.79 13.41 16.78
C TYR A 601 -20.70 13.52 17.99
N GLN A 602 -20.13 13.37 19.19
CA GLN A 602 -20.79 13.70 20.43
C GLN A 602 -19.92 14.67 21.22
N GLN A 603 -20.56 15.65 21.86
CA GLN A 603 -19.89 16.58 22.74
C GLN A 603 -19.48 15.89 24.04
N THR A 604 -18.21 16.04 24.41
CA THR A 604 -17.63 15.53 25.66
C THR A 604 -17.90 16.48 26.82
N GLU A 605 -17.87 15.97 28.06
CA GLU A 605 -18.05 16.78 29.28
C GLU A 605 -17.00 17.91 29.43
N GLN A 606 -15.85 17.80 28.75
CA GLN A 606 -14.79 18.81 28.72
C GLN A 606 -14.97 19.85 27.59
N GLY A 607 -16.06 19.78 26.83
CA GLY A 607 -16.40 20.74 25.77
C GLY A 607 -15.75 20.46 24.40
N GLY A 608 -15.05 19.34 24.23
CA GLY A 608 -14.54 18.88 22.93
C GLY A 608 -15.49 17.91 22.23
N PHE A 609 -15.22 17.55 20.97
CA PHE A 609 -16.02 16.60 20.19
C PHE A 609 -15.27 15.28 20.01
N GLN A 610 -15.98 14.15 20.09
CA GLN A 610 -15.43 12.83 19.77
C GLN A 610 -16.31 12.14 18.73
N PRO A 611 -15.71 11.49 17.71
CA PRO A 611 -16.47 10.74 16.71
C PRO A 611 -17.16 9.54 17.37
N VAL A 612 -18.42 9.29 17.02
CA VAL A 612 -19.23 8.25 17.66
C VAL A 612 -19.84 7.27 16.69
N LEU A 613 -20.25 7.72 15.51
CA LEU A 613 -20.86 6.91 14.47
C LEU A 613 -20.36 7.41 13.12
N GLN A 614 -20.19 6.50 12.16
CA GLN A 614 -19.93 6.86 10.78
C GLN A 614 -21.07 6.33 9.94
N THR A 615 -21.89 7.20 9.38
CA THR A 615 -23.01 6.85 8.50
C THR A 615 -22.53 6.67 7.06
N ARG A 616 -23.32 5.96 6.26
CA ARG A 616 -23.11 5.76 4.83
C ARG A 616 -24.11 6.59 4.04
N THR A 617 -23.66 7.25 2.99
CA THR A 617 -24.55 7.97 2.07
C THR A 617 -25.07 7.02 1.01
N GLN A 618 -26.08 7.44 0.23
CA GLN A 618 -26.55 6.67 -0.93
C GLN A 618 -25.40 6.31 -1.89
N ARG A 619 -24.48 7.25 -2.12
CA ARG A 619 -23.31 7.07 -3.00
C ARG A 619 -22.40 5.89 -2.60
N TYR A 620 -22.32 5.59 -1.30
CA TYR A 620 -21.63 4.39 -0.80
C TYR A 620 -22.33 3.10 -1.25
N HIS A 621 -23.65 3.04 -1.12
CA HIS A 621 -24.44 1.87 -1.50
C HIS A 621 -24.46 1.64 -3.02
N GLU A 622 -24.44 2.72 -3.80
CA GLU A 622 -24.38 2.67 -5.27
C GLU A 622 -23.03 2.17 -5.81
N SER A 623 -21.97 2.20 -5.00
CA SER A 623 -20.64 1.78 -5.46
C SER A 623 -20.64 0.31 -5.88
N GLN A 624 -20.16 0.00 -7.09
CA GLN A 624 -20.12 -1.36 -7.64
C GLN A 624 -19.57 -2.41 -6.67
N MET A 625 -18.48 -2.11 -5.97
CA MET A 625 -17.89 -3.06 -5.01
C MET A 625 -18.79 -3.34 -3.79
N ILE A 626 -19.66 -2.39 -3.41
CA ILE A 626 -20.64 -2.56 -2.32
C ILE A 626 -21.84 -3.36 -2.81
N ARG A 627 -22.38 -3.04 -4.00
CA ARG A 627 -23.44 -3.82 -4.67
C ARG A 627 -23.06 -5.30 -4.80
N LEU A 628 -21.80 -5.56 -5.18
CA LEU A 628 -21.24 -6.91 -5.21
C LEU A 628 -21.05 -7.48 -3.80
N TYR A 629 -20.21 -6.85 -2.98
CA TYR A 629 -19.72 -7.49 -1.76
C TYR A 629 -20.77 -7.56 -0.64
N GLN A 630 -21.61 -6.55 -0.45
CA GLN A 630 -22.64 -6.58 0.60
C GLN A 630 -23.95 -7.20 0.13
N HIS A 631 -24.34 -6.93 -1.12
CA HIS A 631 -25.67 -7.28 -1.61
C HIS A 631 -25.68 -8.43 -2.61
N TYR A 632 -24.51 -9.00 -2.95
CA TYR A 632 -24.38 -10.13 -3.87
C TYR A 632 -24.96 -9.85 -5.27
N GLY A 633 -25.06 -8.57 -5.65
CA GLY A 633 -25.75 -8.11 -6.84
C GLY A 633 -27.27 -7.98 -6.71
N SER A 634 -27.88 -8.30 -5.57
CA SER A 634 -29.32 -8.13 -5.33
C SER A 634 -29.73 -6.66 -5.28
N ALA A 635 -30.98 -6.37 -5.65
CA ALA A 635 -31.63 -5.12 -5.30
C ALA A 635 -31.77 -4.99 -3.77
N VAL A 636 -31.77 -3.75 -3.29
CA VAL A 636 -31.91 -3.44 -1.86
C VAL A 636 -32.84 -2.26 -1.69
N ASP A 637 -33.94 -2.49 -0.99
CA ASP A 637 -34.90 -1.44 -0.69
C ASP A 637 -34.56 -0.64 0.56
N PRO A 638 -34.93 0.66 0.59
CA PRO A 638 -34.78 1.46 1.79
C PRO A 638 -35.84 1.08 2.83
N GLU A 639 -35.45 1.04 4.10
CA GLU A 639 -36.36 0.86 5.22
C GLU A 639 -36.67 2.20 5.90
N PRO A 640 -37.84 2.33 6.58
CA PRO A 640 -38.26 3.56 7.26
C PRO A 640 -37.48 3.80 8.59
N VAL A 641 -36.16 3.72 8.53
CA VAL A 641 -35.23 4.00 9.62
C VAL A 641 -34.47 5.28 9.30
N VAL A 642 -34.46 6.22 10.24
CA VAL A 642 -33.82 7.54 10.10
C VAL A 642 -32.69 7.68 11.11
N VAL A 643 -31.57 8.22 10.66
CA VAL A 643 -30.48 8.69 11.51
C VAL A 643 -30.61 10.20 11.65
N ASP A 644 -30.63 10.68 12.89
CA ASP A 644 -30.88 12.08 13.24
C ASP A 644 -29.70 12.69 14.02
N TRP A 645 -29.29 13.89 13.63
CA TRP A 645 -28.21 14.67 14.25
C TRP A 645 -28.42 16.16 14.06
N GLU A 646 -27.78 16.98 14.90
CA GLU A 646 -27.80 18.44 14.76
C GLU A 646 -26.49 18.96 14.13
N SER A 647 -26.58 19.84 13.14
CA SER A 647 -25.40 20.55 12.61
C SER A 647 -24.85 21.58 13.61
N GLN A 648 -23.57 21.47 13.96
CA GLN A 648 -22.87 22.43 14.81
C GLN A 648 -21.54 22.88 14.19
N THR A 649 -21.21 24.16 14.34
CA THR A 649 -19.91 24.69 13.91
C THR A 649 -18.84 24.42 14.97
N ALA A 650 -17.81 23.65 14.61
CA ALA A 650 -16.63 23.39 15.42
C ALA A 650 -15.40 24.14 14.91
N GLN A 651 -14.46 24.47 15.82
CA GLN A 651 -13.16 25.00 15.44
C GLN A 651 -12.12 23.88 15.34
N THR A 652 -11.42 23.85 14.21
CA THR A 652 -10.26 23.00 13.97
C THR A 652 -9.03 23.50 14.74
N SER A 653 -8.02 22.63 14.93
CA SER A 653 -6.75 22.96 15.60
C SER A 653 -6.02 24.15 14.96
N ASP A 654 -6.24 24.38 13.67
CA ASP A 654 -5.60 25.43 12.89
C ASP A 654 -6.40 26.74 12.89
N GLY A 655 -7.49 26.81 13.66
CA GLY A 655 -8.36 27.98 13.82
C GLY A 655 -9.44 28.14 12.74
N GLY A 656 -9.54 27.20 11.78
CA GLY A 656 -10.63 27.14 10.81
C GLY A 656 -11.95 26.68 11.43
N GLN A 657 -13.07 27.06 10.83
CA GLN A 657 -14.42 26.60 11.22
C GLN A 657 -14.88 25.50 10.28
N VAL A 658 -15.44 24.42 10.83
CA VAL A 658 -16.05 23.32 10.08
C VAL A 658 -17.42 23.03 10.66
N GLU A 659 -18.37 22.64 9.82
CA GLU A 659 -19.67 22.14 10.26
C GLU A 659 -19.55 20.63 10.52
N ILE A 660 -20.11 20.16 11.64
CA ILE A 660 -20.09 18.75 12.04
C ILE A 660 -21.48 18.33 12.48
N GLY A 661 -21.88 17.10 12.15
CA GLY A 661 -23.09 16.48 12.69
C GLY A 661 -22.86 16.01 14.13
N VAL A 662 -23.71 16.45 15.05
CA VAL A 662 -23.62 16.13 16.48
C VAL A 662 -24.87 15.40 16.92
N VAL A 663 -24.70 14.17 17.42
CA VAL A 663 -25.81 13.37 17.94
C VAL A 663 -26.08 13.69 19.40
N SER A 664 -27.36 13.76 19.74
CA SER A 664 -27.85 13.91 21.10
C SER A 664 -27.66 12.61 21.90
N GLY A 665 -27.19 12.72 23.15
CA GLY A 665 -26.80 11.57 23.98
C GLY A 665 -27.94 10.72 24.55
N ASP A 666 -29.20 11.12 24.36
CA ASP A 666 -30.38 10.53 25.02
C ASP A 666 -31.16 9.53 24.12
N GLY A 667 -30.48 8.82 23.22
CA GLY A 667 -31.04 7.68 22.48
C GLY A 667 -31.96 8.01 21.30
N GLY A 668 -32.05 9.28 20.87
CA GLY A 668 -32.90 9.73 19.76
C GLY A 668 -32.23 9.73 18.37
N ALA A 669 -30.98 9.27 18.26
CA ALA A 669 -30.22 9.37 17.00
C ALA A 669 -30.66 8.39 15.93
N ILE A 670 -31.37 7.30 16.28
CA ILE A 670 -31.95 6.34 15.34
C ILE A 670 -33.45 6.25 15.63
N GLN A 671 -34.29 6.48 14.62
CA GLN A 671 -35.75 6.48 14.74
C GLN A 671 -36.36 5.56 13.67
N GLN A 672 -37.30 4.71 14.06
CA GLN A 672 -38.06 3.85 13.15
C GLN A 672 -39.46 4.44 12.95
N PHE A 673 -39.93 4.49 11.71
CA PHE A 673 -41.23 5.02 11.31
C PHE A 673 -42.12 3.90 10.75
N ASP A 674 -43.44 4.14 10.72
CA ASP A 674 -44.41 3.16 10.22
C ASP A 674 -44.30 2.90 8.71
N ASN A 675 -43.79 3.87 7.94
CA ASN A 675 -43.62 3.76 6.48
C ASN A 675 -42.61 4.77 5.95
N MET A 676 -42.18 4.56 4.70
CA MET A 676 -41.19 5.41 4.03
C MET A 676 -41.66 6.84 3.82
N SER A 677 -42.96 7.09 3.60
CA SER A 677 -43.48 8.46 3.46
C SER A 677 -43.35 9.27 4.74
N ALA A 678 -43.59 8.65 5.91
CA ALA A 678 -43.41 9.27 7.21
C ALA A 678 -41.92 9.55 7.51
N ALA A 679 -41.03 8.60 7.22
CA ALA A 679 -39.59 8.77 7.38
C ALA A 679 -39.04 9.93 6.52
N ARG A 680 -39.43 9.98 5.24
CA ARG A 680 -39.03 11.06 4.32
C ARG A 680 -39.57 12.43 4.76
N SER A 681 -40.82 12.48 5.22
CA SER A 681 -41.42 13.72 5.74
C SER A 681 -40.66 14.25 6.96
N TYR A 682 -40.20 13.36 7.85
CA TYR A 682 -39.39 13.74 9.01
C TYR A 682 -38.04 14.33 8.59
N VAL A 683 -37.33 13.65 7.69
CA VAL A 683 -36.03 14.10 7.18
C VAL A 683 -36.14 15.47 6.49
N GLU A 684 -37.19 15.68 5.70
CA GLU A 684 -37.47 16.98 5.07
C GLU A 684 -37.77 18.10 6.09
N GLU A 685 -38.40 17.78 7.23
CA GLU A 685 -38.75 18.76 8.27
C GLU A 685 -37.55 19.09 9.18
N ASP A 686 -36.74 18.09 9.56
CA ASP A 686 -35.57 18.28 10.42
C ASP A 686 -34.44 19.03 9.70
N GLY A 687 -34.16 18.63 8.45
CA GLY A 687 -33.17 19.28 7.59
C GLY A 687 -31.72 18.85 7.82
N SER A 688 -31.42 18.04 8.84
CA SER A 688 -30.10 17.44 9.09
C SER A 688 -30.12 15.91 9.15
N ALA A 689 -31.26 15.28 9.37
CA ALA A 689 -31.41 13.83 9.37
C ALA A 689 -31.27 13.17 7.98
N GLN A 690 -31.08 11.86 7.94
CA GLN A 690 -31.01 11.04 6.72
C GLN A 690 -31.78 9.71 6.90
N VAL A 691 -32.48 9.26 5.85
CA VAL A 691 -33.05 7.89 5.81
C VAL A 691 -31.93 6.88 5.55
N GLY A 692 -31.91 5.77 6.28
CA GLY A 692 -30.88 4.74 6.15
C GLY A 692 -29.50 5.22 6.61
N GLY A 693 -28.44 4.73 5.97
CA GLY A 693 -27.04 5.08 6.27
C GLY A 693 -26.44 4.33 7.46
N VAL A 694 -27.17 3.39 8.05
CA VAL A 694 -26.73 2.47 9.10
C VAL A 694 -27.10 1.03 8.73
N MET A 695 -26.32 0.06 9.19
CA MET A 695 -26.64 -1.36 9.09
C MET A 695 -26.88 -1.90 7.66
N GLY A 696 -26.39 -1.21 6.63
CA GLY A 696 -26.57 -1.64 5.24
C GLY A 696 -27.80 -1.08 4.54
N LEU A 697 -28.59 -0.25 5.21
CA LEU A 697 -29.80 0.33 4.64
C LEU A 697 -29.48 1.57 3.78
N PRO A 698 -29.84 1.57 2.49
CA PRO A 698 -29.70 2.75 1.64
C PRO A 698 -30.82 3.78 1.90
N SER A 699 -30.68 4.98 1.35
CA SER A 699 -31.71 6.03 1.42
C SER A 699 -32.78 5.87 0.33
N GLU A 700 -32.37 5.32 -0.81
CA GLU A 700 -33.18 5.01 -1.98
C GLU A 700 -32.85 3.58 -2.47
N ARG A 701 -33.73 2.98 -3.27
CA ARG A 701 -33.52 1.63 -3.80
C ARG A 701 -32.19 1.57 -4.56
N VAL A 702 -31.41 0.55 -4.27
CA VAL A 702 -30.23 0.18 -5.05
C VAL A 702 -30.65 -0.91 -6.01
N GLU A 703 -30.53 -0.66 -7.31
CA GLU A 703 -30.91 -1.62 -8.34
C GLU A 703 -30.04 -2.89 -8.28
N ALA A 704 -30.63 -4.02 -8.69
CA ALA A 704 -29.91 -5.28 -8.88
C ALA A 704 -28.85 -5.17 -9.99
N LEU A 705 -27.89 -6.08 -9.99
CA LEU A 705 -26.93 -6.28 -11.07
C LEU A 705 -27.45 -7.38 -11.97
N GLU A 706 -27.67 -7.07 -13.25
CA GLU A 706 -28.23 -8.00 -14.24
C GLU A 706 -27.20 -8.97 -14.79
N HIS A 707 -25.91 -8.58 -14.74
CA HIS A 707 -24.83 -9.30 -15.40
C HIS A 707 -23.77 -9.82 -14.42
N HIS A 708 -23.97 -9.73 -13.11
CA HIS A 708 -23.00 -10.20 -12.12
C HIS A 708 -23.58 -11.21 -11.15
N ARG A 709 -22.96 -12.38 -11.05
CA ARG A 709 -23.32 -13.42 -10.08
C ARG A 709 -22.17 -13.78 -9.17
N LEU A 710 -22.46 -14.06 -7.90
CA LEU A 710 -21.50 -14.67 -6.99
C LEU A 710 -21.28 -16.13 -7.41
N VAL A 711 -20.02 -16.50 -7.71
CA VAL A 711 -19.66 -17.89 -8.09
C VAL A 711 -18.90 -18.62 -6.99
N HIS A 712 -18.25 -17.87 -6.09
CA HIS A 712 -17.52 -18.42 -4.96
C HIS A 712 -17.35 -17.41 -3.83
N ALA A 713 -17.34 -17.92 -2.60
CA ALA A 713 -17.03 -17.16 -1.39
C ALA A 713 -16.16 -18.00 -0.46
N THR A 714 -15.12 -17.40 0.12
CA THR A 714 -14.17 -18.13 0.98
C THR A 714 -14.79 -18.55 2.31
N GLN A 715 -14.34 -19.65 2.89
CA GLN A 715 -14.76 -20.10 4.21
C GLN A 715 -14.11 -19.28 5.33
N SER A 716 -12.98 -18.64 5.04
CA SER A 716 -12.35 -17.67 5.94
C SER A 716 -13.33 -16.57 6.36
N PRO A 717 -13.45 -16.29 7.67
CA PRO A 717 -14.39 -15.28 8.16
C PRO A 717 -13.91 -13.88 7.76
N GLY A 718 -14.77 -13.15 7.07
CA GLY A 718 -14.63 -11.73 6.83
C GLY A 718 -15.25 -10.90 7.95
N GLN A 719 -15.25 -9.57 7.77
CA GLN A 719 -15.93 -8.66 8.68
C GLN A 719 -16.81 -7.71 7.87
N SER A 720 -18.13 -7.76 8.10
CA SER A 720 -19.05 -6.82 7.46
C SER A 720 -18.65 -5.37 7.79
N PRO A 721 -18.73 -4.44 6.82
CA PRO A 721 -18.55 -3.00 7.03
C PRO A 721 -19.44 -2.40 8.13
N TYR A 722 -20.53 -3.07 8.50
CA TYR A 722 -21.49 -2.61 9.51
C TYR A 722 -21.31 -3.25 10.89
N ALA A 723 -20.43 -4.24 11.06
CA ALA A 723 -20.21 -4.91 12.34
C ALA A 723 -19.84 -3.92 13.47
N GLN A 724 -19.03 -2.91 13.14
CA GLN A 724 -18.65 -1.87 14.09
C GLN A 724 -19.82 -0.91 14.38
N GLN A 725 -20.65 -0.58 13.38
CA GLN A 725 -21.85 0.23 13.60
C GLN A 725 -22.82 -0.51 14.52
N ALA A 726 -23.07 -1.80 14.29
CA ALA A 726 -23.94 -2.63 15.12
C ALA A 726 -23.51 -2.58 16.60
N ALA A 727 -22.21 -2.79 16.88
CA ALA A 727 -21.67 -2.73 18.24
C ALA A 727 -21.88 -1.35 18.87
N VAL A 728 -21.66 -0.27 18.12
CA VAL A 728 -21.87 1.11 18.58
C VAL A 728 -23.36 1.40 18.85
N LEU A 729 -24.26 1.01 17.94
CA LEU A 729 -25.69 1.22 18.05
C LEU A 729 -26.28 0.52 19.28
N ALA A 730 -25.91 -0.75 19.51
CA ALA A 730 -26.35 -1.50 20.68
C ALA A 730 -25.76 -0.96 21.99
N GLN A 731 -24.45 -0.72 22.06
CA GLN A 731 -23.78 -0.39 23.32
C GLN A 731 -23.93 1.08 23.72
N ARG A 732 -23.94 2.00 22.74
CA ARG A 732 -23.91 3.45 22.98
C ARG A 732 -25.28 4.11 22.83
N PHE A 733 -26.07 3.66 21.87
CA PHE A 733 -27.39 4.24 21.58
C PHE A 733 -28.56 3.39 22.12
N GLY A 734 -28.27 2.19 22.65
CA GLY A 734 -29.30 1.32 23.25
C GLY A 734 -30.31 0.78 22.24
N VAL A 735 -29.96 0.74 20.96
CA VAL A 735 -30.84 0.25 19.89
C VAL A 735 -30.99 -1.27 20.01
N ASP A 736 -32.23 -1.76 20.08
CA ASP A 736 -32.53 -3.18 19.94
C ASP A 736 -32.41 -3.56 18.46
N LEU A 737 -31.23 -4.04 18.09
CA LEU A 737 -30.91 -4.32 16.70
C LEU A 737 -31.82 -5.41 16.11
N GLN A 738 -32.29 -6.36 16.91
CA GLN A 738 -33.16 -7.43 16.40
C GLN A 738 -34.53 -6.88 16.04
N SER A 739 -35.09 -5.98 16.85
CA SER A 739 -36.41 -5.39 16.59
C SER A 739 -36.37 -4.35 15.47
N VAL A 740 -35.27 -3.62 15.32
CA VAL A 740 -35.15 -2.52 14.34
C VAL A 740 -34.67 -3.02 12.98
N PHE A 741 -33.75 -3.99 12.95
CA PHE A 741 -33.02 -4.37 11.74
C PHE A 741 -33.22 -5.85 11.33
N GLY A 742 -33.81 -6.69 12.17
CA GLY A 742 -34.21 -8.06 11.80
C GLY A 742 -33.08 -8.90 11.20
N GLU A 743 -33.26 -9.34 9.95
CA GLU A 743 -32.35 -10.23 9.21
C GLU A 743 -31.01 -9.56 8.83
N THR A 744 -30.99 -8.25 8.62
CA THR A 744 -29.76 -7.49 8.29
C THR A 744 -28.71 -7.57 9.43
N LEU A 745 -29.13 -7.87 10.66
CA LEU A 745 -28.24 -8.12 11.79
C LEU A 745 -27.36 -9.36 11.62
N PHE A 746 -27.87 -10.43 11.01
CA PHE A 746 -27.12 -11.68 10.83
C PHE A 746 -26.00 -11.51 9.79
N GLY A 747 -26.26 -10.73 8.72
CA GLY A 747 -25.25 -10.35 7.73
C GLY A 747 -24.11 -9.50 8.30
N ALA A 748 -24.36 -8.75 9.37
CA ALA A 748 -23.34 -7.90 10.01
C ALA A 748 -22.24 -8.69 10.75
N TYR A 749 -22.47 -9.95 11.13
CA TYR A 749 -21.53 -10.74 11.94
C TYR A 749 -21.03 -12.03 11.29
N GLN A 750 -21.60 -12.41 10.14
CA GLN A 750 -21.23 -13.62 9.41
C GLN A 750 -21.02 -13.31 7.94
N ASP A 751 -19.81 -12.89 7.58
CA ASP A 751 -19.44 -12.57 6.20
C ASP A 751 -18.19 -13.35 5.76
N ASN A 752 -17.95 -13.43 4.46
CA ASN A 752 -16.82 -14.16 3.87
C ASN A 752 -15.64 -13.20 3.64
N PHE A 753 -14.40 -13.66 3.78
CA PHE A 753 -13.25 -12.76 3.64
C PHE A 753 -13.13 -12.22 2.21
N VAL A 754 -13.29 -13.08 1.20
CA VAL A 754 -13.23 -12.75 -0.24
C VAL A 754 -14.45 -13.34 -0.94
N LYS A 755 -15.02 -12.57 -1.88
CA LYS A 755 -16.09 -12.99 -2.77
C LYS A 755 -15.64 -12.84 -4.21
N THR A 756 -15.87 -13.88 -5.02
CA THR A 756 -15.57 -13.90 -6.45
C THR A 756 -16.87 -13.89 -7.23
N PHE A 757 -16.99 -12.92 -8.13
CA PHE A 757 -18.13 -12.72 -9.00
C PHE A 757 -17.72 -13.01 -10.44
N GLU A 758 -18.66 -13.51 -11.22
CA GLU A 758 -18.54 -13.69 -12.65
C GLU A 758 -19.49 -12.73 -13.36
N ARG A 759 -18.99 -12.07 -14.40
CA ARG A 759 -19.78 -11.27 -15.32
C ARG A 759 -20.33 -12.18 -16.42
N VAL A 760 -21.65 -12.26 -16.56
CA VAL A 760 -22.35 -13.14 -17.50
C VAL A 760 -23.28 -12.35 -18.41
N PRO A 761 -23.63 -12.86 -19.60
CA PRO A 761 -24.70 -12.28 -20.41
C PRO A 761 -26.03 -12.16 -19.65
N GLY A 762 -26.34 -13.14 -18.79
CA GLY A 762 -27.58 -13.19 -18.02
C GLY A 762 -28.70 -13.89 -18.80
N GLY A 763 -29.61 -14.54 -18.07
CA GLY A 763 -30.77 -15.21 -18.64
C GLY A 763 -31.99 -14.29 -18.66
N THR A 764 -32.78 -14.34 -19.73
CA THR A 764 -34.02 -13.56 -19.84
C THR A 764 -35.21 -14.34 -19.29
N ILE A 765 -35.98 -13.73 -18.38
CA ILE A 765 -37.30 -14.19 -17.94
C ILE A 765 -38.36 -13.33 -18.62
N GLU A 766 -39.21 -13.95 -19.43
CA GLU A 766 -40.40 -13.31 -20.02
C GLU A 766 -41.64 -13.74 -19.24
N GLY A 767 -42.36 -12.77 -18.68
CA GLY A 767 -43.54 -13.02 -17.87
C GLY A 767 -44.78 -12.33 -18.39
N SER A 768 -45.95 -12.88 -18.02
CA SER A 768 -47.25 -12.29 -18.32
C SER A 768 -48.25 -12.49 -17.18
N GLY A 769 -49.31 -11.69 -17.15
CA GLY A 769 -50.39 -11.80 -16.16
C GLY A 769 -50.36 -10.75 -15.04
N ALA A 770 -49.41 -9.81 -15.07
CA ALA A 770 -49.39 -8.65 -14.18
C ALA A 770 -50.42 -7.58 -14.61
N THR A 771 -50.77 -6.67 -13.71
CA THR A 771 -51.55 -5.48 -14.07
C THR A 771 -50.66 -4.50 -14.85
N PRO A 772 -51.17 -3.77 -15.85
CA PRO A 772 -50.39 -2.76 -16.54
C PRO A 772 -49.78 -1.71 -15.60
N GLY A 773 -48.47 -1.51 -15.66
CA GLY A 773 -47.71 -0.60 -14.78
C GLY A 773 -47.50 -1.11 -13.35
N GLU A 774 -47.78 -2.39 -13.07
CA GLU A 774 -47.48 -3.03 -11.79
C GLU A 774 -46.00 -3.44 -11.74
N GLU A 775 -45.36 -3.21 -10.60
CA GLU A 775 -44.00 -3.69 -10.34
C GLU A 775 -44.03 -5.19 -10.01
N VAL A 776 -43.14 -5.93 -10.65
CA VAL A 776 -42.97 -7.37 -10.51
C VAL A 776 -41.62 -7.61 -9.86
N GLU A 777 -41.63 -8.41 -8.79
CA GLU A 777 -40.44 -8.82 -8.04
C GLU A 777 -40.09 -10.27 -8.39
N ALA A 778 -38.83 -10.56 -8.69
CA ALA A 778 -38.31 -11.91 -8.85
C ALA A 778 -37.23 -12.20 -7.80
N THR A 779 -37.44 -13.24 -6.99
CA THR A 779 -36.52 -13.66 -5.93
C THR A 779 -36.00 -15.08 -6.13
N VAL A 780 -34.74 -15.31 -5.78
CA VAL A 780 -34.15 -16.66 -5.70
C VAL A 780 -33.23 -16.76 -4.49
N GLU A 781 -33.35 -17.86 -3.74
CA GLU A 781 -32.43 -18.17 -2.64
C GLU A 781 -31.21 -18.93 -3.18
N MET A 782 -30.03 -18.45 -2.82
CA MET A 782 -28.73 -18.97 -3.21
C MET A 782 -28.00 -19.54 -2.00
N GLU A 783 -27.39 -20.71 -2.14
CA GLU A 783 -26.58 -21.35 -1.10
C GLU A 783 -25.08 -21.24 -1.44
N LYS A 784 -24.29 -20.77 -0.45
CA LYS A 784 -22.82 -20.69 -0.53
C LYS A 784 -22.18 -22.02 -0.07
N PRO A 785 -20.90 -22.28 -0.40
CA PRO A 785 -20.19 -23.47 0.07
C PRO A 785 -20.16 -23.66 1.59
N THR A 786 -20.31 -22.57 2.36
CA THR A 786 -20.38 -22.58 3.82
C THR A 786 -21.71 -23.10 4.36
N GLY A 787 -22.72 -23.31 3.52
CA GLY A 787 -24.11 -23.63 3.89
C GLY A 787 -24.93 -22.41 4.32
N GLN A 788 -24.38 -21.20 4.18
CA GLN A 788 -25.11 -19.95 4.39
C GLN A 788 -25.87 -19.59 3.11
N THR A 789 -27.11 -19.14 3.26
CA THR A 789 -27.92 -18.66 2.15
C THR A 789 -27.94 -17.13 2.06
N PHE A 790 -28.29 -16.62 0.88
CA PHE A 790 -28.67 -15.23 0.64
C PHE A 790 -29.75 -15.20 -0.44
N GLU A 791 -30.57 -14.16 -0.44
CA GLU A 791 -31.59 -13.94 -1.46
C GLU A 791 -31.08 -12.95 -2.51
N TYR A 792 -31.36 -13.23 -3.78
CA TYR A 792 -31.24 -12.29 -4.88
C TYR A 792 -32.62 -11.82 -5.32
N THR A 793 -32.81 -10.52 -5.37
CA THR A 793 -34.06 -9.85 -5.74
C THR A 793 -33.83 -8.92 -6.91
N GLN A 794 -34.76 -8.92 -7.87
CA GLN A 794 -34.77 -8.00 -9.02
C GLN A 794 -36.21 -7.56 -9.34
N TYR A 795 -36.32 -6.36 -9.90
CA TYR A 795 -37.60 -5.74 -10.23
C TYR A 795 -37.74 -5.50 -11.74
N ALA A 796 -38.97 -5.54 -12.23
CA ALA A 796 -39.36 -5.07 -13.56
C ALA A 796 -40.76 -4.43 -13.51
N GLU A 797 -41.03 -3.49 -14.41
CA GLU A 797 -42.35 -2.89 -14.56
C GLU A 797 -43.11 -3.55 -15.70
N ALA A 798 -44.36 -3.95 -15.46
CA ALA A 798 -45.21 -4.56 -16.48
C ALA A 798 -45.70 -3.55 -17.52
N ASP A 799 -45.68 -3.94 -18.80
CA ASP A 799 -46.11 -3.13 -19.94
C ASP A 799 -47.63 -2.90 -19.98
N GLU A 800 -48.12 -2.16 -20.99
CA GLU A 800 -49.56 -1.90 -21.18
C GLU A 800 -50.42 -3.16 -21.33
N ASN A 801 -49.81 -4.30 -21.64
CA ASN A 801 -50.47 -5.60 -21.80
C ASN A 801 -50.31 -6.51 -20.57
N GLY A 802 -49.60 -6.08 -19.53
CA GLY A 802 -49.31 -6.91 -18.36
C GLY A 802 -48.17 -7.91 -18.55
N ASN A 803 -47.30 -7.70 -19.54
CA ASN A 803 -46.08 -8.49 -19.76
C ASN A 803 -44.86 -7.79 -19.16
N PHE A 804 -43.87 -8.55 -18.72
CA PHE A 804 -42.62 -8.03 -18.16
C PHE A 804 -41.43 -8.86 -18.63
N GLU A 805 -40.25 -8.25 -18.57
CA GLU A 805 -38.97 -8.88 -18.94
C GLU A 805 -37.94 -8.57 -17.85
N LEU A 806 -37.22 -9.60 -17.39
CA LEU A 806 -36.15 -9.49 -16.40
C LEU A 806 -34.88 -10.16 -16.96
N THR A 807 -33.73 -9.53 -16.79
CA THR A 807 -32.41 -10.14 -17.08
C THR A 807 -31.76 -10.56 -15.77
N VAL A 808 -31.62 -11.85 -15.50
CA VAL A 808 -31.11 -12.37 -14.23
C VAL A 808 -29.74 -13.03 -14.38
N PRO A 809 -28.79 -12.81 -13.45
CA PRO A 809 -27.45 -13.36 -13.54
C PRO A 809 -27.31 -14.74 -12.91
N TYR A 810 -28.27 -15.21 -12.10
CA TYR A 810 -28.19 -16.51 -11.44
C TYR A 810 -29.00 -17.57 -12.21
N SER A 811 -28.40 -18.74 -12.37
CA SER A 811 -29.10 -19.94 -12.82
C SER A 811 -29.67 -20.68 -11.63
N THR A 812 -30.64 -21.56 -11.91
CA THR A 812 -31.33 -22.41 -10.93
C THR A 812 -31.12 -23.90 -11.21
N THR A 813 -30.83 -24.24 -12.48
CA THR A 813 -30.60 -25.62 -12.94
C THR A 813 -29.50 -25.69 -14.01
N GLY A 814 -29.06 -26.90 -14.35
CA GLY A 814 -28.14 -27.12 -15.48
C GLY A 814 -26.65 -26.95 -15.19
N TYR A 815 -26.25 -26.74 -13.92
CA TYR A 815 -24.85 -26.52 -13.54
C TYR A 815 -23.88 -27.62 -14.02
N ASP A 816 -24.29 -28.89 -13.96
CA ASP A 816 -23.40 -30.03 -14.24
C ASP A 816 -23.02 -30.16 -15.74
N GLU A 817 -23.58 -29.32 -16.61
CA GLU A 817 -23.28 -29.27 -18.05
C GLU A 817 -22.14 -28.29 -18.38
N PHE A 818 -21.71 -27.46 -17.42
CA PHE A 818 -20.75 -26.38 -17.62
C PHE A 818 -19.61 -26.46 -16.60
N GLY A 819 -18.37 -26.32 -17.08
CA GLY A 819 -17.17 -26.36 -16.25
C GLY A 819 -15.89 -26.00 -17.01
N PRO A 820 -14.72 -25.95 -16.34
CA PRO A 820 -13.48 -25.53 -16.96
C PRO A 820 -13.11 -26.38 -18.19
N GLU A 821 -13.45 -27.66 -18.18
CA GLU A 821 -13.18 -28.60 -19.28
C GLU A 821 -13.88 -28.27 -20.60
N ASN A 822 -14.95 -27.46 -20.57
CA ASN A 822 -15.63 -26.98 -21.76
C ASN A 822 -15.66 -25.45 -21.86
N GLY A 823 -14.81 -24.75 -21.09
CA GLY A 823 -14.61 -23.31 -21.21
C GLY A 823 -15.53 -22.45 -20.35
N TYR A 824 -16.15 -22.99 -19.30
CA TYR A 824 -17.03 -22.24 -18.38
C TYR A 824 -16.62 -22.38 -16.91
N THR A 825 -17.25 -21.60 -16.04
CA THR A 825 -17.02 -21.66 -14.59
C THR A 825 -17.77 -22.83 -13.97
N ASN A 826 -17.12 -23.62 -13.12
CA ASN A 826 -17.83 -24.54 -12.22
C ASN A 826 -18.22 -23.80 -10.93
N THR A 827 -19.46 -23.33 -10.86
CA THR A 827 -19.92 -22.48 -9.76
C THR A 827 -20.12 -23.27 -8.47
N SER A 828 -19.64 -22.69 -7.37
CA SER A 828 -19.77 -23.26 -6.01
C SER A 828 -20.96 -22.68 -5.23
N VAL A 829 -21.60 -21.65 -5.79
CA VAL A 829 -22.82 -21.02 -5.28
C VAL A 829 -23.97 -21.44 -6.20
N ARG A 830 -25.01 -22.04 -5.64
CA ARG A 830 -26.12 -22.64 -6.41
C ARG A 830 -27.46 -22.29 -5.78
N ALA A 831 -28.50 -22.18 -6.60
CA ALA A 831 -29.85 -21.89 -6.12
C ALA A 831 -30.40 -23.09 -5.32
N THR A 832 -31.24 -22.81 -4.33
CA THR A 832 -31.94 -23.84 -3.55
C THR A 832 -33.30 -24.22 -4.18
N GLY A 833 -33.78 -23.43 -5.14
CA GLY A 833 -35.03 -23.63 -5.86
C GLY A 833 -35.19 -22.71 -7.08
N PRO A 834 -36.39 -22.68 -7.71
CA PRO A 834 -36.69 -21.80 -8.83
C PRO A 834 -36.78 -20.34 -8.39
N TYR A 835 -36.79 -19.42 -9.37
CA TYR A 835 -37.20 -18.04 -9.12
C TYR A 835 -38.67 -17.99 -8.74
N ASN A 836 -38.99 -17.29 -7.66
CA ASN A 836 -40.35 -16.92 -7.29
C ASN A 836 -40.62 -15.52 -7.82
N VAL A 837 -41.66 -15.37 -8.64
CA VAL A 837 -42.04 -14.10 -9.24
C VAL A 837 -43.35 -13.65 -8.62
N THR A 838 -43.37 -12.48 -8.01
CA THR A 838 -44.51 -11.98 -7.23
C THR A 838 -44.84 -10.52 -7.54
N THR A 839 -46.07 -10.08 -7.27
CA THR A 839 -46.46 -8.66 -7.32
C THR A 839 -46.85 -8.13 -5.95
N GLU A 840 -46.93 -6.80 -5.79
CA GLU A 840 -47.38 -6.18 -4.54
C GLU A 840 -48.77 -6.68 -4.13
N GLN A 841 -48.95 -6.87 -2.82
CA GLN A 841 -50.23 -7.24 -2.24
C GLN A 841 -51.22 -6.08 -2.34
N THR A 842 -52.37 -6.34 -2.98
CA THR A 842 -53.45 -5.37 -3.13
C THR A 842 -54.66 -5.81 -2.34
N THR A 843 -55.21 -4.92 -1.51
CA THR A 843 -56.45 -5.18 -0.75
C THR A 843 -57.61 -4.47 -1.41
N ASP A 844 -58.59 -5.24 -1.89
CA ASP A 844 -59.80 -4.69 -2.51
C ASP A 844 -60.82 -4.18 -1.48
N ASP A 845 -61.86 -3.49 -1.94
CA ASP A 845 -62.97 -2.93 -1.16
C ASP A 845 -63.70 -3.99 -0.32
N ASP A 846 -63.64 -5.26 -0.74
CA ASP A 846 -64.20 -6.42 -0.04
C ASP A 846 -63.25 -7.03 1.02
N LEU A 847 -62.12 -6.37 1.34
CA LEU A 847 -61.08 -6.79 2.30
C LEU A 847 -60.37 -8.11 1.94
N TYR A 848 -60.35 -8.47 0.66
CA TYR A 848 -59.48 -9.53 0.14
C TYR A 848 -58.13 -8.94 -0.22
N THR A 849 -57.05 -9.52 0.31
CA THR A 849 -55.68 -9.21 -0.09
C THR A 849 -55.23 -10.24 -1.11
N THR A 850 -54.96 -9.80 -2.33
CA THR A 850 -54.50 -10.63 -3.45
C THR A 850 -53.10 -10.23 -3.88
N GLN A 851 -52.29 -11.21 -4.28
CA GLN A 851 -51.02 -11.01 -4.97
C GLN A 851 -51.01 -11.92 -6.19
N ARG A 852 -50.16 -11.65 -7.18
CA ARG A 852 -49.93 -12.62 -8.27
C ARG A 852 -48.60 -13.30 -8.09
N VAL A 853 -48.56 -14.62 -8.28
CA VAL A 853 -47.36 -15.44 -8.07
C VAL A 853 -47.10 -16.38 -9.25
N GLY A 854 -45.82 -16.68 -9.49
CA GLY A 854 -45.36 -17.66 -10.46
C GLY A 854 -43.99 -18.21 -10.09
N GLN A 855 -43.62 -19.35 -10.65
CA GLN A 855 -42.29 -19.94 -10.47
C GLN A 855 -41.65 -20.26 -11.83
N VAL A 856 -40.35 -19.97 -11.96
CA VAL A 856 -39.62 -20.20 -13.21
C VAL A 856 -38.21 -20.71 -12.96
N GLU A 857 -37.82 -21.70 -13.75
CA GLU A 857 -36.46 -22.26 -13.76
C GLU A 857 -35.66 -21.57 -14.88
N VAL A 858 -34.50 -21.04 -14.53
CA VAL A 858 -33.50 -20.48 -15.44
C VAL A 858 -32.29 -21.40 -15.47
N THR A 859 -31.92 -21.90 -16.64
CA THR A 859 -30.81 -22.84 -16.82
C THR A 859 -29.46 -22.13 -16.92
N GLU A 860 -28.39 -22.83 -16.56
CA GLU A 860 -27.01 -22.32 -16.70
C GLU A 860 -26.69 -21.91 -18.14
N GLY A 861 -27.15 -22.69 -19.14
CA GLY A 861 -26.94 -22.38 -20.56
C GLY A 861 -27.57 -21.05 -20.98
N GLN A 862 -28.72 -20.70 -20.41
CA GLN A 862 -29.35 -19.38 -20.64
C GLN A 862 -28.52 -18.25 -20.03
N VAL A 863 -27.98 -18.46 -18.83
CA VAL A 863 -27.20 -17.44 -18.14
C VAL A 863 -25.84 -17.19 -18.79
N VAL A 864 -25.16 -18.25 -19.24
CA VAL A 864 -23.84 -18.12 -19.89
C VAL A 864 -23.91 -17.75 -21.37
N GLY A 865 -25.12 -17.71 -21.97
CA GLY A 865 -25.33 -17.31 -23.36
C GLY A 865 -25.20 -18.42 -24.40
N GLU A 866 -25.20 -19.70 -23.98
CA GLU A 866 -25.25 -20.85 -24.90
C GLU A 866 -26.68 -21.16 -25.38
N ASP A 867 -27.70 -20.68 -24.65
CA ASP A 867 -29.11 -20.76 -25.02
C ASP A 867 -29.79 -19.38 -24.93
N ASP A 868 -30.09 -18.77 -26.08
CA ASP A 868 -30.76 -17.46 -26.15
C ASP A 868 -32.28 -17.53 -25.87
N ALA A 869 -32.84 -18.70 -25.53
CA ALA A 869 -34.26 -18.83 -25.24
C ALA A 869 -34.64 -18.18 -23.90
N ALA A 870 -35.71 -17.38 -23.88
CA ALA A 870 -36.25 -16.85 -22.63
C ALA A 870 -36.95 -17.93 -21.79
N ALA A 871 -36.77 -17.86 -20.47
CA ALA A 871 -37.56 -18.63 -19.53
C ALA A 871 -38.92 -17.95 -19.33
N THR A 872 -40.03 -18.70 -19.45
CA THR A 872 -41.37 -18.10 -19.47
C THR A 872 -42.17 -18.36 -18.20
N VAL A 873 -42.88 -17.36 -17.69
CA VAL A 873 -43.77 -17.47 -16.53
C VAL A 873 -45.13 -16.81 -16.77
N GLU A 874 -46.22 -17.45 -16.34
CA GLU A 874 -47.55 -16.83 -16.25
C GLU A 874 -47.87 -16.65 -14.77
N LEU A 875 -48.20 -15.42 -14.36
CA LEU A 875 -48.56 -15.11 -12.99
C LEU A 875 -50.03 -15.46 -12.73
N GLU A 876 -50.27 -16.22 -11.67
CA GLU A 876 -51.61 -16.60 -11.22
C GLU A 876 -52.00 -15.78 -9.98
N GLU A 877 -53.28 -15.42 -9.87
CA GLU A 877 -53.80 -14.68 -8.72
C GLU A 877 -53.93 -15.61 -7.50
N GLU A 878 -53.29 -15.22 -6.41
CA GLU A 878 -53.30 -15.88 -5.12
C GLU A 878 -53.95 -14.97 -4.06
N VAL A 879 -54.89 -15.52 -3.30
CA VAL A 879 -55.53 -14.81 -2.17
C VAL A 879 -54.67 -15.03 -0.91
N VAL A 880 -54.08 -13.96 -0.39
CA VAL A 880 -53.18 -13.94 0.77
C VAL A 880 -53.94 -13.79 2.08
N ASP A 881 -54.93 -12.90 2.13
CA ASP A 881 -55.78 -12.65 3.30
C ASP A 881 -57.22 -12.34 2.88
N CYS A 882 -58.17 -12.59 3.78
CA CYS A 882 -59.59 -12.49 3.52
C CYS A 882 -60.38 -12.10 4.79
N PRO A 883 -61.61 -11.59 4.67
CA PRO A 883 -62.43 -11.24 5.83
C PRO A 883 -62.68 -12.44 6.76
N SER A 884 -62.53 -12.23 8.08
CA SER A 884 -62.79 -13.27 9.07
C SER A 884 -64.24 -13.80 8.99
N GLY A 885 -64.39 -15.12 8.78
CA GLY A 885 -65.69 -15.78 8.67
C GLY A 885 -66.32 -15.88 7.27
N ASP A 886 -65.57 -15.55 6.20
CA ASP A 886 -66.03 -15.78 4.82
C ASP A 886 -65.88 -17.27 4.41
N PRO A 887 -66.98 -17.98 4.05
CA PRO A 887 -66.94 -19.38 3.64
C PRO A 887 -66.28 -19.64 2.28
N GLU A 888 -65.99 -18.61 1.49
CA GLU A 888 -65.29 -18.71 0.19
C GLU A 888 -63.79 -18.40 0.30
N CYS A 889 -63.27 -18.16 1.50
CA CYS A 889 -61.85 -17.94 1.72
C CYS A 889 -61.02 -19.23 1.60
N PRO A 890 -60.03 -19.29 0.70
CA PRO A 890 -59.17 -20.46 0.52
C PRO A 890 -58.05 -20.57 1.58
N VAL A 891 -57.87 -19.55 2.43
CA VAL A 891 -56.83 -19.46 3.45
C VAL A 891 -57.34 -20.09 4.77
N ASP A 892 -56.69 -21.14 5.26
CA ASP A 892 -57.09 -21.86 6.49
C ASP A 892 -56.96 -20.93 7.71
N GLN A 893 -58.07 -20.40 8.21
CA GLN A 893 -58.12 -19.67 9.49
C GLN A 893 -57.91 -20.66 10.63
N SER A 894 -56.68 -20.79 11.13
CA SER A 894 -56.42 -21.49 12.39
C SER A 894 -57.15 -20.78 13.54
N ASP A 895 -58.24 -21.42 14.00
CA ASP A 895 -59.07 -21.05 15.16
C ASP A 895 -58.22 -20.76 16.41
N ASP A 896 -57.98 -19.48 16.71
CA ASP A 896 -57.56 -19.06 18.05
C ASP A 896 -58.77 -18.55 18.82
N GLY A 897 -59.40 -19.44 19.59
CA GLY A 897 -60.58 -19.08 20.37
C GLY A 897 -61.19 -20.19 21.23
N GLY A 898 -60.65 -20.43 22.43
CA GLY A 898 -61.48 -21.09 23.46
C GLY A 898 -60.88 -21.59 24.76
N ASN A 899 -60.65 -20.65 25.68
CA ASN A 899 -61.18 -20.68 27.05
C ASN A 899 -60.47 -21.47 28.18
N ASN A 900 -60.31 -20.73 29.27
CA ASN A 900 -59.82 -21.14 30.58
C ASN A 900 -60.97 -21.80 31.38
N ASP A 901 -60.84 -23.06 31.79
CA ASP A 901 -61.44 -23.59 33.02
C ASP A 901 -60.80 -24.93 33.40
N GLY A 902 -60.27 -25.00 34.62
CA GLY A 902 -59.59 -26.17 35.15
C GLY A 902 -60.53 -27.26 35.65
N ASN A 903 -60.19 -28.52 35.38
CA ASN A 903 -60.31 -29.61 36.36
C ASN A 903 -59.41 -30.80 36.01
N THR A 904 -58.81 -31.36 37.06
CA THR A 904 -57.91 -32.52 37.10
C THR A 904 -58.47 -33.80 36.48
N THR A 905 -57.61 -34.62 35.86
CA THR A 905 -57.50 -36.07 36.12
C THR A 905 -56.19 -36.65 35.58
N ASN A 906 -55.48 -37.38 36.44
CA ASN A 906 -54.37 -38.28 36.11
C ASN A 906 -54.87 -39.44 35.23
N GLU A 907 -54.09 -39.85 34.22
CA GLU A 907 -53.80 -41.27 34.02
C GLU A 907 -52.48 -41.52 33.26
N THR A 908 -51.69 -42.39 33.89
CA THR A 908 -50.33 -42.92 33.65
C THR A 908 -50.18 -43.82 32.41
N ALA A 909 -48.91 -43.99 32.00
CA ALA A 909 -48.26 -45.18 31.38
C ALA A 909 -48.08 -45.15 29.84
N SER A 910 -46.98 -45.57 29.20
CA SER A 910 -45.67 -46.12 29.62
C SER A 910 -44.84 -46.51 28.38
N VAL A 911 -43.49 -46.33 28.41
CA VAL A 911 -42.41 -47.25 27.89
C VAL A 911 -42.29 -47.41 26.35
N ALA A 912 -41.15 -47.49 25.64
CA ALA A 912 -39.70 -47.77 25.82
C ALA A 912 -38.95 -47.12 24.61
N ALA A 913 -37.73 -46.57 24.70
CA ALA A 913 -36.40 -47.16 24.94
C ALA A 913 -35.82 -48.04 23.80
N GLY A 914 -34.64 -47.66 23.32
CA GLY A 914 -33.75 -48.37 22.40
C GLY A 914 -32.77 -47.36 21.78
N ASP A 915 -31.64 -46.94 22.33
CA ASP A 915 -30.49 -47.49 23.06
C ASP A 915 -29.22 -47.06 22.28
N SER A 916 -28.17 -46.91 23.04
CA SER A 916 -26.96 -46.10 22.94
C SER A 916 -25.83 -46.69 22.07
N VAL A 917 -24.95 -45.81 21.58
CA VAL A 917 -23.49 -46.05 21.65
C VAL A 917 -22.78 -44.75 22.03
N THR A 918 -21.93 -44.90 23.04
CA THR A 918 -21.11 -43.96 23.80
C THR A 918 -19.88 -43.41 23.06
N SER A 919 -19.53 -42.14 23.30
CA SER A 919 -18.17 -41.64 23.19
C SER A 919 -17.85 -40.69 24.35
N GLU A 920 -16.68 -40.90 24.93
CA GLU A 920 -16.17 -40.41 26.21
C GLU A 920 -15.95 -38.89 26.28
N SER A 921 -16.25 -38.32 27.44
CA SER A 921 -15.83 -36.99 27.87
C SER A 921 -14.35 -36.99 28.28
N ILE A 922 -13.54 -36.12 27.66
CA ILE A 922 -12.27 -35.64 28.22
C ILE A 922 -12.39 -34.13 28.36
N GLY A 923 -12.21 -33.66 29.59
CA GLY A 923 -12.33 -32.26 29.98
C GLY A 923 -11.26 -31.36 29.38
N LEU A 924 -11.68 -30.14 29.03
CA LEU A 924 -10.80 -29.03 28.70
C LEU A 924 -10.49 -28.27 29.99
N ASP A 925 -9.23 -28.39 30.39
CA ASP A 925 -8.58 -27.54 31.38
C ASP A 925 -8.27 -26.17 30.76
N SER A 926 -8.30 -25.17 31.63
CA SER A 926 -7.99 -23.76 31.42
C SER A 926 -6.58 -23.44 30.89
N ALA A 927 -6.49 -22.44 29.99
CA ALA A 927 -5.42 -21.42 29.89
C ALA A 927 -5.83 -20.46 28.74
N SER A 928 -6.02 -19.14 28.87
CA SER A 928 -5.13 -18.07 29.33
C SER A 928 -3.78 -17.99 28.60
N ALA A 929 -3.74 -17.31 27.46
CA ALA A 929 -2.72 -16.35 27.01
C ALA A 929 -3.05 -15.88 25.60
#